data_AF-A0A4Q5NNH0-F1
#
_entry.id   AF-A0A4Q5NNH0-F1
#
_cell.length_a   1.000
_cell.length_b   1.000
_cell.length_c   1.000
_cell.angle_alpha   90.00
_cell.angle_beta   90.00
_cell.angle_gamma   90.00
#
_symmetry.space_group_name_H-M   'P 1'
#
loop_
_entity.id
_entity.type
_entity.pdbx_description
1 polymer ?
#
loop_
_entity_poly.entity_id
_entity_poly.type
_entity_poly.pdbx_seq_one_letter_code
_entity_poly.pdbx_strand_id
1 'polypeptide(L)'
;MNIRSRFAHRAVRPSCPSSANTFIEPYHFREVGLLSKQRLLVAMLGLATIAASATPQPAQAFDGEDPILGKPWHHEPLTRVAAKTAGFSTDGGGDSAADSLAWHAHQVDSYDSWWGAGGLDRLKVTMATATELEKMHFHDLFDANQVHQTWRRYVSGTMAGLLWAKNQKGTDGKTGDVAAAQNIVGASLHAIQDFYSHSNWIDDKARRDKTFFQTALNQRMALPIYTGAYNLDTYQGIKHHGKFLYAASIMNQPFVKQYLSIACAPGSPLGNSDLCRTFEASKKGTPVRFDVAGVKIPDNIIYQSPAGIALDNSWLAEIGVKQRGLTDITGGEAFTTASNLALESSKQWLETLEKNMTKAGAGDFWQRIKTTSTKEEDRRDQFERFSKFPYTFLTAGNYPSKQTSGEEYYLRVRLQTSDEARSGTDSDIYLRANGQDTNPPTLLDYSPRANPLLAYNDFEQSDDNVYIAGPFAQLPKTIELYNKSSNSDEIYDLLGKKLLSAAVAPFKIIGGLFNTISGGAADWIGTEHKVWMASDLANVPTAAQAPGKTVKILGMTVTTPAGQPFSIEANGGDKGHYKATGYITKTAESAENGPEGWREFEIFLTTLDCIKESKWDRGSDSDEPFLLTMQKALPGEMDSAVTEPLDGVDTGESRAIGRRYKRVRVPKGYGMLDFAISFMEHDDESSAKRQELLAAFTGDVKKSSATEERGLLDAVAASIGEDWKLQHITVDAWSRGGAVRMGQVLDSECDKWIRGQETASFTLNQAGLVNSGVTTDDLLPDLSGTDPGTPPEDPAKPDNPTHPDNTTDPGTSPQNPDNGSPNNGNGTSGGNTGQPNTPNKPGDIKIPPIKLPGNTTGNGTGNNGGTGNGTNGNGTGGVLGNTLFKALRNLGVKFDGLRVLDTSTMQLSVTYKNRQKSGSTVTSSTVDIVAVDADGIGFRDQGNLYQATGEVPERLKQDVLLASKDDEAKVSYLFTLPKGMRELKTLHLREGDEETIMDASSVQLPKTSEAPNLAGAVGGGDYAELGAFDIRLDGVKRGRGNTLHAFFSLKNEGRKALQLTAGSMHLDLVDADGITTSAIGNVYRASGTLDPDSISHTAIIEPNIEAIVRYIFPLPRTSSPQSLRIRGEGGAIHSFSLPTIP
;
A
#
# COMPACT_ATOMS: atom_id res chain seq x y z
N MET A 1 72.09 -0.02 -16.77
CA MET A 1 72.51 -1.00 -15.73
C MET A 1 71.23 -1.72 -15.28
N ASN A 2 71.01 -2.97 -15.69
CA ASN A 2 71.51 -4.24 -15.10
C ASN A 2 70.74 -4.63 -13.81
N ILE A 3 70.23 -5.88 -13.62
CA ILE A 3 69.96 -7.00 -14.57
C ILE A 3 69.15 -8.12 -13.83
N ARG A 4 68.20 -8.82 -14.52
CA ARG A 4 67.72 -10.24 -14.28
C ARG A 4 66.96 -10.62 -12.96
N SER A 5 66.15 -11.70 -12.88
CA SER A 5 65.58 -12.66 -13.89
C SER A 5 64.58 -13.72 -13.34
N ARG A 6 63.55 -14.09 -14.15
CA ARG A 6 62.93 -15.44 -14.41
C ARG A 6 62.39 -16.29 -13.22
N PHE A 7 61.54 -17.33 -13.35
CA PHE A 7 60.88 -18.14 -14.41
C PHE A 7 59.35 -18.26 -14.05
N ALA A 8 58.33 -18.35 -14.91
CA ALA A 8 58.03 -19.07 -16.16
C ALA A 8 57.51 -20.54 -15.99
N HIS A 9 56.26 -20.80 -16.40
CA HIS A 9 55.81 -22.09 -16.98
C HIS A 9 54.59 -21.92 -17.93
N ARG A 10 54.45 -22.83 -18.91
CA ARG A 10 53.51 -22.81 -20.06
C ARG A 10 52.40 -23.86 -19.94
N ALA A 11 51.20 -23.54 -20.46
CA ALA A 11 50.28 -24.47 -21.16
C ALA A 11 49.29 -23.63 -22.02
N VAL A 12 49.54 -23.44 -23.31
CA VAL A 12 48.86 -24.14 -24.43
C VAL A 12 47.33 -24.11 -24.36
N ARG A 13 46.70 -23.21 -25.13
CA ARG A 13 45.30 -23.30 -25.59
C ARG A 13 45.28 -23.55 -27.11
N PRO A 14 44.33 -24.34 -27.65
CA PRO A 14 44.19 -24.55 -29.09
C PRO A 14 43.59 -23.33 -29.80
N SER A 15 43.99 -23.14 -31.05
CA SER A 15 43.55 -22.08 -31.95
C SER A 15 42.30 -22.45 -32.76
N CYS A 16 41.40 -21.49 -32.98
CA CYS A 16 40.53 -21.42 -34.17
C CYS A 16 40.26 -19.94 -34.53
N PRO A 17 39.86 -19.63 -35.78
CA PRO A 17 40.47 -18.52 -36.49
C PRO A 17 39.70 -17.20 -36.52
N SER A 18 40.45 -16.11 -36.62
CA SER A 18 39.96 -14.77 -36.93
C SER A 18 39.89 -14.52 -38.44
N SER A 19 38.70 -14.40 -39.02
CA SER A 19 38.50 -13.70 -40.31
C SER A 19 37.02 -13.39 -40.60
N ALA A 20 36.59 -12.17 -40.25
CA ALA A 20 35.47 -11.49 -40.90
C ALA A 20 35.65 -9.99 -40.73
N ASN A 21 36.21 -9.32 -41.75
CA ASN A 21 36.16 -7.87 -41.85
C ASN A 21 34.73 -7.48 -42.25
N THR A 22 34.02 -6.78 -41.37
CA THR A 22 32.78 -6.09 -41.74
C THR A 22 33.01 -4.60 -41.58
N PHE A 23 32.90 -3.85 -42.68
CA PHE A 23 32.88 -2.39 -42.66
C PHE A 23 31.72 -1.92 -41.79
N ILE A 24 31.98 -0.97 -40.89
CA ILE A 24 30.94 -0.22 -40.17
C ILE A 24 30.93 1.19 -40.74
N GLU A 25 29.93 1.52 -41.55
CA GLU A 25 29.60 2.91 -41.86
C GLU A 25 28.78 3.54 -40.73
N PRO A 26 28.94 4.85 -40.45
CA PRO A 26 28.19 5.51 -39.40
C PRO A 26 26.74 5.81 -39.84
N TYR A 27 25.77 5.17 -39.19
CA TYR A 27 24.35 5.45 -39.41
C TYR A 27 23.95 6.83 -38.86
N HIS A 28 23.70 7.78 -39.75
CA HIS A 28 23.01 9.02 -39.41
C HIS A 28 21.49 8.79 -39.40
N PHE A 29 20.89 8.75 -38.21
CA PHE A 29 19.44 8.87 -38.05
C PHE A 29 18.94 10.21 -38.60
N ARG A 30 17.96 10.18 -39.51
CA ARG A 30 17.13 11.34 -39.86
C ARG A 30 15.73 11.15 -39.28
N GLU A 31 15.40 11.98 -38.31
CA GLU A 31 14.11 11.95 -37.60
C GLU A 31 12.97 12.49 -38.47
N VAL A 32 11.77 11.93 -38.32
CA VAL A 32 10.56 12.38 -39.02
C VAL A 32 9.37 12.52 -38.07
N GLY A 33 8.77 13.71 -38.01
CA GLY A 33 7.36 13.91 -37.69
C GLY A 33 6.96 13.84 -36.21
N LEU A 34 6.76 12.62 -35.68
CA LEU A 34 6.00 12.40 -34.43
C LEU A 34 6.68 12.98 -33.18
N LEU A 35 8.01 12.98 -33.14
CA LEU A 35 8.79 13.55 -32.04
C LEU A 35 8.47 15.03 -31.78
N SER A 36 7.92 15.77 -32.74
CA SER A 36 7.65 17.21 -32.59
C SER A 36 6.68 17.56 -31.45
N LYS A 37 5.62 16.78 -31.21
CA LYS A 37 4.63 17.09 -30.15
C LYS A 37 5.06 16.60 -28.77
N GLN A 38 5.71 15.45 -28.67
CA GLN A 38 6.35 15.02 -27.42
C GLN A 38 7.52 15.94 -27.06
N ARG A 39 8.35 16.35 -28.03
CA ARG A 39 9.35 17.41 -27.81
C ARG A 39 8.73 18.75 -27.50
N LEU A 40 7.55 19.10 -28.02
CA LEU A 40 6.88 20.33 -27.60
C LEU A 40 6.38 20.23 -26.15
N LEU A 41 5.87 19.07 -25.71
CA LEU A 41 5.49 18.86 -24.31
C LEU A 41 6.71 18.82 -23.38
N VAL A 42 7.77 18.12 -23.76
CA VAL A 42 9.05 18.06 -23.02
C VAL A 42 9.79 19.40 -23.05
N ALA A 43 9.69 20.18 -24.13
CA ALA A 43 10.23 21.54 -24.19
C ALA A 43 9.32 22.56 -23.49
N MET A 44 8.01 22.35 -23.38
CA MET A 44 7.13 23.20 -22.56
C MET A 44 7.26 22.89 -21.07
N LEU A 45 7.38 21.63 -20.69
CA LEU A 45 7.78 21.22 -19.34
C LEU A 45 9.19 21.74 -19.04
N GLY A 46 10.14 21.51 -19.94
CA GLY A 46 11.50 22.04 -19.86
C GLY A 46 11.55 23.56 -19.80
N LEU A 47 10.71 24.29 -20.56
CA LEU A 47 10.60 25.75 -20.47
C LEU A 47 9.90 26.21 -19.19
N ALA A 48 8.97 25.44 -18.63
CA ALA A 48 8.38 25.71 -17.32
C ALA A 48 9.41 25.47 -16.19
N THR A 49 10.21 24.41 -16.28
CA THR A 49 11.35 24.14 -15.39
C THR A 49 12.42 25.22 -15.53
N ILE A 50 12.79 25.60 -16.77
CA ILE A 50 13.76 26.69 -17.03
C ILE A 50 13.21 28.04 -16.55
N ALA A 51 11.93 28.33 -16.70
CA ALA A 51 11.32 29.55 -16.16
C ALA A 51 11.28 29.54 -14.62
N ALA A 52 11.04 28.38 -13.99
CA ALA A 52 11.12 28.21 -12.54
C ALA A 52 12.57 28.22 -12.00
N SER A 53 13.57 27.85 -12.81
CA SER A 53 14.99 27.89 -12.45
C SER A 53 15.70 29.19 -12.85
N ALA A 54 15.10 30.02 -13.70
CA ALA A 54 15.62 31.32 -14.13
C ALA A 54 15.14 32.50 -13.26
N THR A 55 14.17 32.28 -12.38
CA THR A 55 13.95 33.19 -11.24
C THR A 55 15.06 33.00 -10.20
N PRO A 56 15.59 34.08 -9.58
CA PRO A 56 16.58 33.96 -8.51
C PRO A 56 16.04 33.06 -7.38
N GLN A 57 16.90 32.17 -6.88
CA GLN A 57 16.49 30.94 -6.20
C GLN A 57 15.43 31.14 -5.10
N PRO A 58 14.19 30.64 -5.29
CA PRO A 58 13.23 30.56 -4.20
C PRO A 58 13.58 29.43 -3.21
N ALA A 59 14.47 28.49 -3.56
CA ALA A 59 14.91 27.42 -2.67
C ALA A 59 15.50 27.95 -1.34
N GLN A 60 16.36 28.98 -1.41
CA GLN A 60 16.88 29.66 -0.20
C GLN A 60 15.85 30.51 0.55
N ALA A 61 14.68 30.77 -0.06
CA ALA A 61 13.57 31.45 0.60
C ALA A 61 12.65 30.47 1.38
N PHE A 62 12.91 29.17 1.34
CA PHE A 62 12.16 28.15 2.09
C PHE A 62 12.90 27.62 3.33
N ASP A 63 14.15 28.01 3.55
CA ASP A 63 14.92 27.72 4.76
C ASP A 63 14.45 28.54 5.99
N GLY A 64 13.13 28.65 6.23
CA GLY A 64 12.70 29.41 7.40
C GLY A 64 11.25 29.45 7.87
N GLU A 65 11.15 29.81 9.16
CA GLU A 65 9.98 30.22 9.94
C GLU A 65 9.11 31.28 9.22
N ASP A 66 9.72 32.04 8.31
CA ASP A 66 9.14 33.09 7.50
C ASP A 66 9.83 33.07 6.10
N PRO A 67 9.09 32.90 4.99
CA PRO A 67 9.65 32.80 3.64
C PRO A 67 10.19 34.14 3.07
N ILE A 68 10.23 35.20 3.88
CA ILE A 68 10.82 36.50 3.56
C ILE A 68 11.90 36.90 4.57
N LEU A 69 11.74 36.58 5.86
CA LEU A 69 12.70 36.99 6.91
C LEU A 69 13.84 35.98 7.15
N GLY A 70 13.80 34.77 6.57
CA GLY A 70 14.95 33.86 6.55
C GLY A 70 15.46 33.42 7.94
N LYS A 71 14.54 33.24 8.90
CA LYS A 71 14.87 32.66 10.21
C LYS A 71 14.79 31.14 10.11
N PRO A 72 15.84 30.36 10.43
CA PRO A 72 15.92 28.97 10.04
C PRO A 72 14.81 28.09 10.63
N TRP A 73 14.35 27.15 9.80
CA TRP A 73 13.40 26.11 10.16
C TRP A 73 13.91 25.31 11.35
N HIS A 74 13.06 25.05 12.35
CA HIS A 74 13.52 24.79 13.71
C HIS A 74 14.48 23.58 13.87
N HIS A 75 14.40 22.58 13.00
CA HIS A 75 15.29 21.41 13.03
C HIS A 75 16.79 21.76 12.91
N GLU A 76 17.16 22.70 12.03
CA GLU A 76 18.56 23.05 11.81
C GLU A 76 19.22 23.71 13.05
N PRO A 77 18.72 24.85 13.60
CA PRO A 77 19.36 25.52 14.72
C PRO A 77 19.28 24.68 16.01
N LEU A 78 18.19 23.95 16.25
CA LEU A 78 18.07 23.09 17.44
C LEU A 78 19.08 21.94 17.38
N THR A 79 19.21 21.27 16.22
CA THR A 79 20.24 20.25 15.98
C THR A 79 21.64 20.81 16.16
N ARG A 80 21.92 21.99 15.58
CA ARG A 80 23.23 22.65 15.66
C ARG A 80 23.60 23.00 17.10
N VAL A 81 22.64 23.48 17.92
CA VAL A 81 22.85 23.79 19.34
C VAL A 81 23.01 22.51 20.17
N ALA A 82 22.20 21.48 19.93
CA ALA A 82 22.33 20.18 20.60
C ALA A 82 23.69 19.53 20.31
N ALA A 83 24.12 19.50 19.05
CA ALA A 83 25.41 18.95 18.62
C ALA A 83 26.58 19.70 19.28
N LYS A 84 26.56 21.04 19.28
CA LYS A 84 27.56 21.87 19.98
C LYS A 84 27.59 21.57 21.48
N THR A 85 26.42 21.42 22.11
CA THR A 85 26.32 21.08 23.55
C THR A 85 26.91 19.70 23.84
N ALA A 86 26.68 18.72 22.96
CA ALA A 86 27.26 17.38 23.04
C ALA A 86 28.75 17.32 22.65
N GLY A 87 29.39 18.45 22.30
CA GLY A 87 30.81 18.51 21.96
C GLY A 87 31.16 18.03 20.55
N PHE A 88 30.24 18.17 19.59
CA PHE A 88 30.59 18.10 18.16
C PHE A 88 31.40 19.34 17.77
N SER A 89 32.45 19.14 16.97
CA SER A 89 33.32 20.23 16.51
C SER A 89 32.55 21.23 15.65
N THR A 90 32.88 22.50 15.87
CA THR A 90 32.46 23.67 15.10
C THR A 90 33.55 24.15 14.13
N ASP A 91 34.66 23.43 14.05
CA ASP A 91 35.80 23.77 13.22
C ASP A 91 35.54 23.32 11.78
N GLY A 92 36.00 24.12 10.81
CA GLY A 92 35.74 23.89 9.37
C GLY A 92 34.63 24.77 8.77
N GLY A 93 34.04 25.69 9.53
CA GLY A 93 32.95 26.53 9.01
C GLY A 93 31.69 25.69 8.72
N GLY A 94 30.97 25.99 7.64
CA GLY A 94 29.70 25.31 7.30
C GLY A 94 29.79 23.81 6.96
N ASP A 95 31.01 23.24 6.96
CA ASP A 95 31.29 21.81 6.83
C ASP A 95 31.62 21.14 8.19
N SER A 96 31.53 21.87 9.32
CA SER A 96 31.81 21.32 10.65
C SER A 96 30.90 20.14 11.01
N ALA A 97 31.33 19.27 11.93
CA ALA A 97 30.52 18.10 12.33
C ALA A 97 29.14 18.51 12.88
N ALA A 98 29.07 19.62 13.63
CA ALA A 98 27.81 20.15 14.14
C ALA A 98 26.91 20.73 13.02
N ASP A 99 27.50 21.38 12.02
CA ASP A 99 26.75 21.92 10.87
C ASP A 99 26.35 20.81 9.87
N SER A 100 27.09 19.71 9.81
CA SER A 100 26.74 18.50 9.06
C SER A 100 25.47 17.82 9.62
N LEU A 101 25.42 17.59 10.94
CA LEU A 101 24.20 17.08 11.58
C LEU A 101 23.01 18.00 11.34
N ALA A 102 23.21 19.31 11.47
CA ALA A 102 22.17 20.32 11.30
C ALA A 102 21.61 20.32 9.87
N TRP A 103 22.49 20.28 8.87
CA TRP A 103 22.13 20.13 7.46
C TRP A 103 21.33 18.84 7.23
N HIS A 104 21.81 17.70 7.74
CA HIS A 104 21.11 16.43 7.57
C HIS A 104 19.73 16.38 8.24
N ALA A 105 19.55 17.01 9.41
CA ALA A 105 18.25 17.12 10.08
C ALA A 105 17.27 18.00 9.29
N HIS A 106 17.76 19.11 8.73
CA HIS A 106 16.95 19.97 7.86
C HIS A 106 16.55 19.28 6.55
N GLN A 107 17.46 18.53 5.92
CA GLN A 107 17.26 17.95 4.60
C GLN A 107 16.21 16.83 4.53
N VAL A 108 15.83 16.19 5.65
CA VAL A 108 14.74 15.20 5.66
C VAL A 108 13.43 15.81 5.16
N ASP A 109 13.25 17.10 5.46
CA ASP A 109 11.99 17.83 5.47
C ASP A 109 11.94 18.76 4.23
N SER A 110 13.10 19.29 3.79
CA SER A 110 13.19 20.18 2.62
C SER A 110 13.32 19.47 1.27
N TYR A 111 13.64 18.17 1.24
CA TYR A 111 14.03 17.45 0.01
C TYR A 111 12.99 17.52 -1.12
N ASP A 112 11.70 17.44 -0.78
CA ASP A 112 10.57 17.51 -1.71
C ASP A 112 10.46 18.85 -2.46
N SER A 113 11.13 19.90 -1.97
CA SER A 113 11.13 21.24 -2.58
C SER A 113 12.33 21.52 -3.50
N TRP A 114 13.35 20.64 -3.50
CA TRP A 114 14.67 20.92 -4.10
C TRP A 114 14.88 20.44 -5.55
N TRP A 115 13.95 19.65 -6.11
CA TRP A 115 14.09 19.07 -7.45
C TRP A 115 14.25 20.11 -8.57
N GLY A 116 13.69 21.32 -8.40
CA GLY A 116 13.78 22.41 -9.39
C GLY A 116 15.19 22.90 -9.72
N ALA A 117 16.18 22.66 -8.85
CA ALA A 117 17.57 23.09 -9.03
C ALA A 117 18.56 21.95 -9.33
N GLY A 118 18.15 20.68 -9.18
CA GLY A 118 19.05 19.52 -9.29
C GLY A 118 19.03 18.78 -10.63
N GLY A 119 18.14 19.14 -11.55
CA GLY A 119 17.96 18.42 -12.81
C GLY A 119 17.20 17.09 -12.66
N LEU A 120 17.20 16.27 -13.71
CA LEU A 120 16.41 15.04 -13.79
C LEU A 120 16.85 14.00 -12.77
N ASP A 121 18.16 13.83 -12.56
CA ASP A 121 18.69 12.78 -11.68
C ASP A 121 18.28 13.02 -10.22
N ARG A 122 18.37 14.26 -9.72
CA ARG A 122 17.83 14.61 -8.40
C ARG A 122 16.32 14.39 -8.34
N LEU A 123 15.55 14.76 -9.38
CA LEU A 123 14.11 14.49 -9.41
C LEU A 123 13.80 12.99 -9.29
N LYS A 124 14.52 12.13 -10.02
CA LYS A 124 14.39 10.66 -9.92
C LYS A 124 14.67 10.18 -8.50
N VAL A 125 15.75 10.65 -7.87
CA VAL A 125 16.09 10.27 -6.50
C VAL A 125 15.05 10.78 -5.51
N THR A 126 14.62 12.04 -5.59
CA THR A 126 13.55 12.59 -4.73
C THR A 126 12.27 11.77 -4.84
N MET A 127 11.86 11.38 -6.06
CA MET A 127 10.69 10.50 -6.25
C MET A 127 10.89 9.11 -5.63
N ALA A 128 12.08 8.52 -5.78
CA ALA A 128 12.43 7.22 -5.21
C ALA A 128 12.49 7.23 -3.67
N THR A 129 12.93 8.33 -3.07
CA THR A 129 13.15 8.44 -1.62
C THR A 129 11.98 9.07 -0.88
N ALA A 130 11.03 9.72 -1.57
CA ALA A 130 9.92 10.45 -0.94
C ALA A 130 9.19 9.61 0.13
N THR A 131 8.78 8.39 -0.20
CA THR A 131 8.10 7.50 0.76
C THR A 131 9.00 7.01 1.91
N GLU A 132 10.34 7.06 1.77
CA GLU A 132 11.25 6.83 2.89
C GLU A 132 11.44 8.09 3.74
N LEU A 133 11.44 9.28 3.16
CA LEU A 133 11.52 10.54 3.91
C LEU A 133 10.20 10.86 4.63
N GLU A 134 9.03 10.60 4.03
CA GLU A 134 7.73 10.66 4.72
C GLU A 134 7.75 9.83 6.01
N LYS A 135 8.34 8.63 5.95
CA LYS A 135 8.51 7.69 7.07
C LYS A 135 9.45 8.16 8.19
N MET A 136 10.11 9.31 8.07
CA MET A 136 10.92 9.92 9.12
C MET A 136 10.12 10.81 10.09
N HIS A 137 8.97 11.30 9.64
CA HIS A 137 8.11 12.20 10.41
C HIS A 137 7.17 11.41 11.32
N PHE A 138 6.74 12.00 12.43
CA PHE A 138 5.76 11.47 13.37
C PHE A 138 4.33 11.72 12.86
N HIS A 139 4.00 11.27 11.64
CA HIS A 139 2.65 11.37 11.05
C HIS A 139 1.81 10.11 11.20
N ASP A 140 0.49 10.26 11.17
CA ASP A 140 -0.48 9.15 11.09
C ASP A 140 -0.39 8.11 12.24
N LEU A 141 0.02 8.52 13.45
CA LEU A 141 0.11 7.65 14.64
C LEU A 141 -1.02 7.97 15.62
N PHE A 142 -1.97 7.05 15.76
CA PHE A 142 -3.27 7.34 16.37
C PHE A 142 -3.47 6.76 17.78
N ASP A 143 -2.48 6.03 18.27
CA ASP A 143 -2.43 5.55 19.65
C ASP A 143 -1.01 5.57 20.22
N ALA A 144 -0.93 5.48 21.55
CA ALA A 144 0.34 5.56 22.29
C ALA A 144 1.30 4.41 22.00
N ASN A 145 0.79 3.24 21.61
CA ASN A 145 1.63 2.11 21.22
C ASN A 145 2.21 2.34 19.82
N GLN A 146 1.46 2.84 18.84
CA GLN A 146 2.01 3.25 17.54
C GLN A 146 3.10 4.30 17.70
N VAL A 147 2.87 5.33 18.52
CA VAL A 147 3.89 6.33 18.88
C VAL A 147 5.13 5.66 19.49
N HIS A 148 4.95 4.76 20.46
CA HIS A 148 6.07 4.08 21.11
C HIS A 148 6.85 3.14 20.16
N GLN A 149 6.17 2.41 19.27
CA GLN A 149 6.83 1.58 18.25
C GLN A 149 7.62 2.44 17.25
N THR A 150 7.11 3.63 16.89
CA THR A 150 7.83 4.57 16.02
C THR A 150 9.07 5.15 16.72
N TRP A 151 8.98 5.50 18.01
CA TRP A 151 10.16 5.83 18.83
C TRP A 151 11.17 4.68 18.86
N ARG A 152 10.73 3.44 19.14
CA ARG A 152 11.58 2.24 19.12
C ARG A 152 12.25 2.03 17.76
N ARG A 153 11.52 2.24 16.66
CA ARG A 153 12.00 2.17 15.27
C ARG A 153 13.15 3.13 15.02
N TYR A 154 12.98 4.41 15.35
CA TYR A 154 14.02 5.42 15.12
C TYR A 154 15.26 5.19 16.00
N VAL A 155 15.11 4.96 17.31
CA VAL A 155 16.28 4.78 18.19
C VAL A 155 17.09 3.51 17.84
N SER A 156 16.41 2.38 17.59
CA SER A 156 17.08 1.11 17.27
C SER A 156 17.64 1.10 15.85
N GLY A 157 16.94 1.74 14.90
CA GLY A 157 17.43 1.98 13.54
C GLY A 157 18.69 2.84 13.53
N THR A 158 18.71 3.93 14.30
CA THR A 158 19.89 4.81 14.44
C THR A 158 21.09 4.03 14.99
N MET A 159 20.90 3.26 16.07
CA MET A 159 21.98 2.46 16.66
C MET A 159 22.49 1.38 15.69
N ALA A 160 21.59 0.69 14.97
CA ALA A 160 21.97 -0.29 13.94
C ALA A 160 22.76 0.37 12.79
N GLY A 161 22.26 1.49 12.27
CA GLY A 161 22.93 2.26 11.21
C GLY A 161 24.31 2.78 11.61
N LEU A 162 24.49 3.23 12.85
CA LEU A 162 25.80 3.66 13.37
C LEU A 162 26.80 2.50 13.47
N LEU A 163 26.34 1.32 13.88
CA LEU A 163 27.16 0.10 13.92
C LEU A 163 27.47 -0.43 12.53
N TRP A 164 26.56 -0.24 11.57
CA TRP A 164 26.81 -0.50 10.16
C TRP A 164 27.89 0.46 9.61
N ALA A 165 27.70 1.77 9.76
CA ALA A 165 28.61 2.79 9.25
C ALA A 165 30.04 2.64 9.81
N LYS A 166 30.18 2.20 11.07
CA LYS A 166 31.45 1.82 11.71
C LYS A 166 32.25 0.82 10.89
N ASN A 167 31.57 -0.13 10.24
CA ASN A 167 32.20 -1.23 9.50
C ASN A 167 32.41 -0.90 8.01
N GLN A 168 31.72 0.10 7.47
CA GLN A 168 31.88 0.54 6.08
C GLN A 168 33.19 1.31 5.85
N LYS A 169 33.58 1.48 4.59
CA LYS A 169 34.67 2.39 4.20
C LYS A 169 34.09 3.78 3.92
N GLY A 170 34.59 4.80 4.61
CA GLY A 170 34.24 6.19 4.34
C GLY A 170 34.90 6.73 3.06
N THR A 171 34.54 7.95 2.66
CA THR A 171 35.13 8.65 1.51
C THR A 171 36.61 9.01 1.70
N ASP A 172 37.12 8.97 2.94
CA ASP A 172 38.55 9.05 3.27
C ASP A 172 39.31 7.71 3.13
N GLY A 173 38.62 6.64 2.69
CA GLY A 173 39.16 5.29 2.51
C GLY A 173 39.37 4.50 3.81
N LYS A 174 39.08 5.08 4.98
CA LYS A 174 39.22 4.39 6.27
C LYS A 174 37.94 3.63 6.63
N THR A 175 38.09 2.56 7.41
CA THR A 175 36.96 1.90 8.08
C THR A 175 36.28 2.89 9.03
N GLY A 176 34.95 2.92 9.03
CA GLY A 176 34.11 3.93 9.68
C GLY A 176 33.77 5.06 8.72
N ASP A 177 32.63 4.96 8.03
CA ASP A 177 32.05 6.03 7.21
C ASP A 177 31.40 7.09 8.11
N VAL A 178 32.09 8.23 8.27
CA VAL A 178 31.61 9.33 9.10
C VAL A 178 30.47 10.11 8.44
N ALA A 179 30.45 10.23 7.11
CA ALA A 179 29.40 10.98 6.41
C ALA A 179 28.06 10.24 6.50
N ALA A 180 28.07 8.93 6.31
CA ALA A 180 26.88 8.11 6.50
C ALA A 180 26.40 8.12 7.97
N ALA A 181 27.32 8.06 8.94
CA ALA A 181 26.99 8.15 10.36
C ALA A 181 26.42 9.52 10.76
N GLN A 182 26.95 10.64 10.23
CA GLN A 182 26.41 11.98 10.46
C GLN A 182 25.02 12.15 9.82
N ASN A 183 24.76 11.55 8.65
CA ASN A 183 23.41 11.48 8.09
C ASN A 183 22.43 10.74 9.00
N ILE A 184 22.81 9.55 9.50
CA ILE A 184 22.00 8.76 10.43
C ILE A 184 21.68 9.55 11.71
N VAL A 185 22.66 10.25 12.30
CA VAL A 185 22.42 11.06 13.51
C VAL A 185 21.53 12.28 13.20
N GLY A 186 21.81 13.02 12.13
CA GLY A 186 21.00 14.19 11.75
C GLY A 186 19.54 13.82 11.46
N ALA A 187 19.32 12.76 10.68
CA ALA A 187 17.98 12.21 10.42
C ALA A 187 17.28 11.76 11.72
N SER A 188 18.00 11.11 12.65
CA SER A 188 17.43 10.74 13.95
C SER A 188 17.02 11.94 14.80
N LEU A 189 17.77 13.05 14.71
CA LEU A 189 17.48 14.28 15.46
C LEU A 189 16.27 15.00 14.91
N HIS A 190 16.11 15.07 13.58
CA HIS A 190 14.87 15.54 12.96
C HIS A 190 13.66 14.80 13.52
N ALA A 191 13.61 13.47 13.44
CA ALA A 191 12.46 12.68 13.91
C ALA A 191 12.14 12.90 15.40
N ILE A 192 13.17 13.08 16.24
CA ILE A 192 13.01 13.32 17.68
C ILE A 192 12.45 14.72 17.97
N GLN A 193 12.77 15.71 17.14
CA GLN A 193 12.27 17.07 17.26
C GLN A 193 10.83 17.17 16.73
N ASP A 194 10.59 16.55 15.58
CA ASP A 194 9.33 16.46 14.83
C ASP A 194 8.17 15.97 15.71
N PHE A 195 8.42 14.96 16.55
CA PHE A 195 7.47 14.49 17.57
C PHE A 195 6.81 15.61 18.39
N TYR A 196 7.56 16.64 18.80
CA TYR A 196 7.02 17.73 19.62
C TYR A 196 6.16 18.72 18.85
N SER A 197 6.40 18.86 17.54
CA SER A 197 5.58 19.67 16.66
C SER A 197 4.28 18.95 16.28
N HIS A 198 4.35 17.65 15.97
CA HIS A 198 3.26 16.92 15.29
C HIS A 198 2.38 16.10 16.24
N SER A 199 2.84 15.82 17.46
CA SER A 199 2.04 15.12 18.48
C SER A 199 1.21 16.06 19.35
N ASN A 200 0.21 15.50 20.02
CA ASN A 200 -0.52 16.16 21.09
C ASN A 200 0.29 16.28 22.41
N TRP A 201 1.62 16.08 22.42
CA TRP A 201 2.41 16.06 23.65
C TRP A 201 2.20 17.31 24.51
N ILE A 202 2.34 18.51 23.91
CA ILE A 202 2.20 19.78 24.61
C ILE A 202 0.75 20.16 24.97
N ASP A 203 -0.26 19.42 24.49
CA ASP A 203 -1.67 19.72 24.79
C ASP A 203 -1.94 19.59 26.30
N ASP A 204 -1.24 18.66 26.96
CA ASP A 204 -1.24 18.51 28.42
C ASP A 204 -0.18 19.43 29.04
N LYS A 205 -0.65 20.39 29.85
CA LYS A 205 0.20 21.33 30.59
C LYS A 205 1.24 20.63 31.48
N ALA A 206 0.95 19.44 32.02
CA ALA A 206 1.85 18.68 32.89
C ALA A 206 3.02 17.99 32.14
N ARG A 207 3.08 18.12 30.82
CA ARG A 207 4.15 17.60 29.95
C ARG A 207 4.95 18.68 29.23
N ARG A 208 4.58 19.97 29.39
CA ARG A 208 5.24 21.10 28.70
C ARG A 208 6.66 21.38 29.19
N ASP A 209 7.04 20.83 30.34
CA ASP A 209 8.34 20.90 30.99
C ASP A 209 9.13 19.57 30.96
N LYS A 210 8.59 18.53 30.32
CA LYS A 210 9.16 17.16 30.35
C LYS A 210 9.29 16.56 28.95
N THR A 211 10.47 16.04 28.66
CA THR A 211 10.71 15.27 27.44
C THR A 211 10.07 13.87 27.52
N PHE A 212 10.03 13.19 26.38
CA PHE A 212 9.58 11.80 26.28
C PHE A 212 10.53 10.92 27.09
N PHE A 213 11.85 11.12 26.92
CA PHE A 213 12.90 10.46 27.71
C PHE A 213 12.73 10.66 29.23
N GLN A 214 12.31 11.85 29.68
CA GLN A 214 12.07 12.16 31.11
C GLN A 214 10.78 11.57 31.71
N THR A 215 9.91 10.98 30.88
CA THR A 215 8.67 10.32 31.34
C THR A 215 8.92 8.82 31.49
N ALA A 216 8.44 8.16 32.55
CA ALA A 216 8.67 6.71 32.75
C ALA A 216 7.88 5.86 31.72
N LEU A 217 8.35 4.65 31.38
CA LEU A 217 7.76 3.86 30.28
C LEU A 217 6.29 3.49 30.56
N ASN A 218 5.98 3.08 31.78
CA ASN A 218 4.62 2.80 32.22
C ASN A 218 3.69 4.02 32.11
N GLN A 219 4.21 5.23 32.34
CA GLN A 219 3.49 6.48 32.14
C GLN A 219 3.30 6.76 30.64
N ARG A 220 4.37 6.70 29.82
CA ARG A 220 4.31 6.89 28.35
C ARG A 220 3.21 6.03 27.72
N MET A 221 3.14 4.75 28.08
CA MET A 221 2.16 3.79 27.55
C MET A 221 0.72 4.01 28.04
N ALA A 222 0.52 4.74 29.14
CA ALA A 222 -0.79 5.07 29.68
C ALA A 222 -1.34 6.42 29.20
N LEU A 223 -0.50 7.28 28.62
CA LEU A 223 -0.91 8.58 28.10
C LEU A 223 -1.65 8.42 26.76
N PRO A 224 -2.76 9.16 26.52
CA PRO A 224 -3.46 9.16 25.23
C PRO A 224 -2.70 10.03 24.20
N ILE A 225 -1.52 9.57 23.77
CA ILE A 225 -0.68 10.28 22.80
C ILE A 225 -1.06 9.85 21.38
N TYR A 226 -1.16 10.83 20.49
CA TYR A 226 -1.36 10.65 19.05
C TYR A 226 -0.68 11.79 18.30
N THR A 227 -0.58 11.65 16.98
CA THR A 227 -0.01 12.64 16.06
C THR A 227 -1.00 13.01 14.96
N GLY A 228 -0.69 14.09 14.24
CA GLY A 228 -1.54 14.59 13.17
C GLY A 228 -1.65 13.62 12.00
N ALA A 229 -2.85 13.47 11.45
CA ALA A 229 -3.06 12.72 10.21
C ALA A 229 -2.49 13.51 9.01
N TYR A 230 -1.68 12.89 8.15
CA TYR A 230 -1.04 13.57 7.01
C TYR A 230 -1.57 13.10 5.66
N ASN A 231 -1.80 11.79 5.51
CA ASN A 231 -2.31 11.18 4.28
C ASN A 231 -3.73 10.58 4.42
N LEU A 232 -4.33 10.60 5.62
CA LEU A 232 -5.70 10.11 5.84
C LEU A 232 -6.75 11.23 5.84
N ASP A 233 -7.94 10.90 5.34
CA ASP A 233 -9.07 11.82 5.27
C ASP A 233 -9.54 12.29 6.66
N THR A 234 -9.97 13.56 6.73
CA THR A 234 -10.34 14.25 7.98
C THR A 234 -11.56 13.68 8.71
N TYR A 235 -12.37 12.81 8.09
CA TYR A 235 -13.57 12.25 8.73
C TYR A 235 -13.27 11.15 9.77
N GLN A 236 -12.01 10.72 9.92
CA GLN A 236 -11.64 9.69 10.91
C GLN A 236 -11.66 10.19 12.36
N GLY A 237 -12.06 11.45 12.62
CA GLY A 237 -12.17 12.03 13.96
C GLY A 237 -10.84 12.44 14.59
N ILE A 238 -9.74 12.25 13.86
CA ILE A 238 -8.38 12.61 14.26
C ILE A 238 -8.00 13.92 13.58
N LYS A 239 -7.33 14.79 14.32
CA LYS A 239 -6.95 16.10 13.82
C LYS A 239 -5.86 15.94 12.76
N HIS A 240 -6.04 16.62 11.64
CA HIS A 240 -5.04 16.62 10.58
C HIS A 240 -3.76 17.31 11.04
N HIS A 241 -2.60 16.87 10.53
CA HIS A 241 -1.29 17.49 10.72
C HIS A 241 -1.30 18.94 10.23
N GLY A 242 -1.74 19.07 8.97
CA GLY A 242 -1.77 20.31 8.19
C GLY A 242 -0.93 20.07 6.94
N LYS A 243 -1.48 20.29 5.74
CA LYS A 243 -0.73 20.03 4.49
C LYS A 243 -0.59 21.32 3.71
N PHE A 244 0.66 21.67 3.40
CA PHE A 244 0.96 22.70 2.43
C PHE A 244 0.83 22.14 1.03
N LEU A 245 0.08 22.85 0.19
CA LEU A 245 0.00 22.58 -1.23
C LEU A 245 0.83 23.63 -1.96
N TYR A 246 2.17 23.54 -1.89
CA TYR A 246 3.05 24.44 -2.67
C TYR A 246 2.79 24.32 -4.18
N ALA A 247 2.46 23.10 -4.62
CA ALA A 247 1.97 22.86 -5.98
C ALA A 247 0.75 23.73 -6.33
N ALA A 248 -0.15 24.02 -5.39
CA ALA A 248 -1.32 24.87 -5.63
C ALA A 248 -0.95 26.29 -6.08
N SER A 249 0.20 26.81 -5.66
CA SER A 249 0.67 28.15 -6.01
C SER A 249 1.11 28.27 -7.47
N ILE A 250 1.58 27.16 -8.06
CA ILE A 250 1.85 27.02 -9.50
C ILE A 250 0.57 26.62 -10.23
N MET A 251 -0.17 25.64 -9.71
CA MET A 251 -1.35 25.07 -10.36
C MET A 251 -2.56 26.02 -10.39
N ASN A 252 -2.68 26.97 -9.45
CA ASN A 252 -3.72 28.00 -9.47
C ASN A 252 -3.33 29.25 -10.27
N GLN A 253 -2.11 29.34 -10.83
CA GLN A 253 -1.78 30.38 -11.81
C GLN A 253 -2.81 30.35 -12.95
N PRO A 254 -3.44 31.47 -13.37
CA PRO A 254 -4.59 31.43 -14.27
C PRO A 254 -4.40 30.60 -15.54
N PHE A 255 -3.22 30.69 -16.15
CA PHE A 255 -2.82 29.87 -17.30
C PHE A 255 -2.75 28.38 -16.94
N VAL A 256 -1.92 27.99 -15.97
CA VAL A 256 -1.72 26.59 -15.55
C VAL A 256 -3.04 25.96 -15.10
N LYS A 257 -3.85 26.71 -14.34
CA LYS A 257 -5.19 26.32 -13.88
C LYS A 257 -6.13 26.01 -15.03
N GLN A 258 -6.08 26.77 -16.12
CA GLN A 258 -6.91 26.53 -17.31
C GLN A 258 -6.51 25.21 -17.99
N TYR A 259 -5.21 24.97 -18.19
CA TYR A 259 -4.73 23.71 -18.77
C TYR A 259 -5.01 22.51 -17.86
N LEU A 260 -4.74 22.61 -16.56
CA LEU A 260 -5.04 21.54 -15.61
C LEU A 260 -6.55 21.31 -15.43
N SER A 261 -7.40 22.33 -15.58
CA SER A 261 -8.87 22.12 -15.57
C SER A 261 -9.36 21.29 -16.74
N ILE A 262 -8.68 21.34 -17.89
CA ILE A 262 -8.96 20.49 -19.05
C ILE A 262 -8.28 19.13 -18.88
N ALA A 263 -6.99 19.12 -18.50
CA ALA A 263 -6.17 17.93 -18.35
C ALA A 263 -6.54 17.08 -17.11
N CYS A 264 -7.29 17.62 -16.14
CA CYS A 264 -7.79 16.90 -14.96
C CYS A 264 -9.32 16.82 -14.93
N ALA A 265 -10.01 17.20 -16.02
CA ALA A 265 -11.46 17.07 -16.11
C ALA A 265 -11.91 15.60 -15.89
N PRO A 266 -13.10 15.37 -15.31
CA PRO A 266 -13.70 14.04 -15.25
C PRO A 266 -13.75 13.41 -16.65
N GLY A 267 -12.97 12.34 -16.87
CA GLY A 267 -12.79 11.71 -18.18
C GLY A 267 -11.39 11.80 -18.78
N SER A 268 -10.54 12.74 -18.33
CA SER A 268 -9.15 12.85 -18.79
C SER A 268 -8.30 11.62 -18.41
N PRO A 269 -7.32 11.19 -19.25
CA PRO A 269 -6.33 10.17 -18.89
C PRO A 269 -5.52 10.50 -17.63
N LEU A 270 -5.32 11.79 -17.34
CA LEU A 270 -4.60 12.22 -16.13
C LEU A 270 -5.52 12.41 -14.92
N GLY A 271 -6.86 12.32 -15.05
CA GLY A 271 -7.80 12.68 -13.98
C GLY A 271 -7.58 11.94 -12.65
N ASN A 272 -7.07 10.70 -12.69
CA ASN A 272 -6.73 9.90 -11.49
C ASN A 272 -5.24 9.94 -11.12
N SER A 273 -4.41 10.75 -11.77
CA SER A 273 -2.98 10.93 -11.45
C SER A 273 -2.78 11.81 -10.22
N ASP A 274 -1.63 11.68 -9.56
CA ASP A 274 -1.26 12.53 -8.42
C ASP A 274 -1.17 14.02 -8.77
N LEU A 275 -0.82 14.35 -10.02
CA LEU A 275 -0.88 15.72 -10.53
C LEU A 275 -2.32 16.27 -10.42
N CYS A 276 -3.31 15.47 -10.81
CA CYS A 276 -4.71 15.87 -10.80
C CYS A 276 -5.37 15.75 -9.42
N ARG A 277 -5.00 14.78 -8.58
CA ARG A 277 -5.36 14.76 -7.16
C ARG A 277 -4.87 16.02 -6.45
N THR A 278 -3.59 16.36 -6.65
CA THR A 278 -2.98 17.58 -6.11
C THR A 278 -3.67 18.83 -6.66
N PHE A 279 -4.06 18.86 -7.93
CA PHE A 279 -4.81 19.97 -8.51
C PHE A 279 -6.23 20.14 -7.93
N GLU A 280 -6.99 19.05 -7.75
CA GLU A 280 -8.31 19.12 -7.10
C GLU A 280 -8.20 19.51 -5.63
N ALA A 281 -7.16 19.04 -4.92
CA ALA A 281 -6.83 19.53 -3.58
C ALA A 281 -6.48 21.02 -3.61
N SER A 282 -5.73 21.48 -4.62
CA SER A 282 -5.36 22.89 -4.84
C SER A 282 -6.56 23.81 -5.08
N LYS A 283 -7.66 23.29 -5.64
CA LYS A 283 -8.93 24.03 -5.76
C LYS A 283 -9.68 24.16 -4.43
N LYS A 284 -9.53 23.19 -3.52
CA LYS A 284 -10.14 23.15 -2.19
C LYS A 284 -9.31 23.84 -1.12
N GLY A 285 -8.01 24.05 -1.37
CA GLY A 285 -7.10 24.67 -0.43
C GLY A 285 -7.47 26.12 -0.11
N THR A 286 -7.29 26.49 1.15
CA THR A 286 -7.46 27.89 1.57
C THR A 286 -6.13 28.62 1.38
N PRO A 287 -6.09 29.75 0.65
CA PRO A 287 -4.88 30.55 0.54
C PRO A 287 -4.53 31.14 1.90
N VAL A 288 -3.31 30.89 2.37
CA VAL A 288 -2.80 31.41 3.65
C VAL A 288 -2.46 32.89 3.44
N ARG A 289 -3.17 33.77 4.16
CA ARG A 289 -2.97 35.22 4.14
C ARG A 289 -2.27 35.66 5.41
N PHE A 290 -1.08 36.25 5.28
CA PHE A 290 -0.33 36.84 6.37
C PHE A 290 0.26 38.19 5.95
N ASP A 291 0.32 39.12 6.91
CA ASP A 291 0.90 40.46 6.77
C ASP A 291 2.35 40.42 7.31
N VAL A 292 3.36 40.57 6.45
CA VAL A 292 4.78 40.53 6.82
C VAL A 292 5.32 41.95 6.98
N ALA A 293 5.67 42.34 8.21
CA ALA A 293 6.12 43.70 8.54
C ALA A 293 5.16 44.83 8.06
N GLY A 294 3.85 44.53 7.97
CA GLY A 294 2.83 45.44 7.42
C GLY A 294 2.65 45.38 5.90
N VAL A 295 3.42 44.55 5.19
CA VAL A 295 3.27 44.26 3.76
C VAL A 295 2.43 43.01 3.58
N LYS A 296 1.33 43.13 2.83
CA LYS A 296 0.50 41.99 2.44
C LYS A 296 1.23 41.11 1.44
N ILE A 297 1.45 39.84 1.79
CA ILE A 297 1.82 38.81 0.82
C ILE A 297 0.72 38.75 -0.25
N PRO A 298 1.07 38.72 -1.56
CA PRO A 298 0.07 38.51 -2.60
C PRO A 298 -0.74 37.24 -2.35
N ASP A 299 -2.06 37.36 -2.51
CA ASP A 299 -2.97 36.21 -2.44
C ASP A 299 -2.49 35.07 -3.35
N ASN A 300 -2.67 33.83 -2.90
CA ASN A 300 -2.42 32.57 -3.65
C ASN A 300 -0.96 32.08 -3.71
N ILE A 301 -0.04 32.56 -2.86
CA ILE A 301 1.36 32.07 -2.82
C ILE A 301 1.57 30.81 -1.95
N ILE A 302 0.75 30.59 -0.92
CA ILE A 302 0.76 29.35 -0.11
C ILE A 302 -0.69 28.93 0.13
N TYR A 303 -0.98 27.64 0.03
CA TYR A 303 -2.29 27.06 0.33
C TYR A 303 -2.15 26.00 1.43
N GLN A 304 -3.07 26.03 2.40
CA GLN A 304 -3.20 24.98 3.41
C GLN A 304 -4.50 24.19 3.16
N SER A 305 -4.40 22.86 3.12
CA SER A 305 -5.57 22.01 2.85
C SER A 305 -5.41 20.59 3.43
N PRO A 306 -6.09 20.27 4.55
CA PRO A 306 -6.76 21.17 5.48
C PRO A 306 -5.76 21.88 6.41
N ALA A 307 -6.27 22.82 7.23
CA ALA A 307 -5.58 23.28 8.43
C ALA A 307 -5.39 22.13 9.44
N GLY A 308 -4.37 22.23 10.30
CA GLY A 308 -4.03 21.15 11.22
C GLY A 308 -3.28 21.58 12.48
N ILE A 309 -2.79 20.58 13.23
CA ILE A 309 -2.23 20.72 14.58
C ILE A 309 -0.73 21.03 14.66
N ALA A 310 0.00 21.00 13.53
CA ALA A 310 1.44 21.20 13.50
C ALA A 310 1.89 22.54 14.11
N LEU A 311 3.13 22.56 14.61
CA LEU A 311 3.74 23.70 15.30
C LEU A 311 5.12 24.04 14.69
N ASP A 312 5.36 23.76 13.41
CA ASP A 312 6.72 23.75 12.81
C ASP A 312 7.38 25.14 12.76
N ASN A 313 6.57 26.18 12.91
CA ASN A 313 6.96 27.58 13.01
C ASN A 313 5.90 28.37 13.82
N SER A 314 6.25 29.59 14.24
CA SER A 314 5.42 30.40 15.13
C SER A 314 4.04 30.79 14.57
N TRP A 315 3.88 30.96 13.25
CA TRP A 315 2.58 31.32 12.65
C TRP A 315 1.70 30.10 12.37
N LEU A 316 2.28 28.94 12.04
CA LEU A 316 1.56 27.67 12.03
C LEU A 316 1.06 27.32 13.43
N ALA A 317 1.85 27.55 14.47
CA ALA A 317 1.46 27.27 15.83
C ALA A 317 0.21 28.05 16.28
N GLU A 318 -0.05 29.24 15.73
CA GLU A 318 -1.32 29.97 15.91
C GLU A 318 -2.54 29.27 15.28
N ILE A 319 -2.33 28.47 14.24
CA ILE A 319 -3.36 27.59 13.65
C ILE A 319 -3.43 26.30 14.47
N GLY A 320 -2.28 25.71 14.79
CA GLY A 320 -2.13 24.48 15.57
C GLY A 320 -2.81 24.56 16.93
N VAL A 321 -2.60 25.63 17.71
CA VAL A 321 -3.29 25.90 18.99
C VAL A 321 -4.80 25.92 18.83
N LYS A 322 -5.32 26.58 17.77
CA LYS A 322 -6.76 26.66 17.50
C LYS A 322 -7.34 25.30 17.09
N GLN A 323 -6.66 24.54 16.25
CA GLN A 323 -7.08 23.17 15.87
C GLN A 323 -6.97 22.19 17.05
N ARG A 324 -5.94 22.32 17.89
CA ARG A 324 -5.79 21.59 19.16
C ARG A 324 -6.88 21.97 20.18
N GLY A 325 -7.45 23.17 20.08
CA GLY A 325 -8.47 23.68 20.99
C GLY A 325 -7.88 24.16 22.32
N LEU A 326 -6.61 24.55 22.32
CA LEU A 326 -5.92 25.04 23.51
C LEU A 326 -6.28 26.51 23.73
N THR A 327 -6.60 26.86 24.97
CA THR A 327 -7.00 28.21 25.39
C THR A 327 -6.08 28.78 26.46
N ASP A 328 -5.13 27.99 26.95
CA ASP A 328 -4.21 28.32 28.04
C ASP A 328 -2.78 28.63 27.58
N ILE A 329 -2.56 28.69 26.26
CA ILE A 329 -1.27 28.94 25.61
C ILE A 329 -1.49 29.59 24.24
N THR A 330 -0.68 30.58 23.87
CA THR A 330 -0.66 31.18 22.53
C THR A 330 0.12 30.32 21.53
N GLY A 331 0.00 30.59 20.22
CA GLY A 331 0.80 29.89 19.21
C GLY A 331 2.30 30.10 19.40
N GLY A 332 2.72 31.34 19.66
CA GLY A 332 4.13 31.66 19.96
C GLY A 332 4.69 30.92 21.19
N GLU A 333 3.91 30.82 22.27
CA GLU A 333 4.30 30.04 23.46
C GLU A 333 4.32 28.54 23.19
N ALA A 334 3.35 28.03 22.40
CA ALA A 334 3.29 26.62 22.01
C ALA A 334 4.50 26.21 21.14
N PHE A 335 4.84 27.03 20.15
CA PHE A 335 6.05 26.86 19.32
C PHE A 335 7.33 26.86 20.18
N THR A 336 7.45 27.83 21.09
CA THR A 336 8.61 27.93 21.99
C THR A 336 8.70 26.71 22.93
N THR A 337 7.56 26.25 23.45
CA THR A 337 7.47 25.05 24.30
C THR A 337 7.91 23.79 23.55
N ALA A 338 7.36 23.55 22.35
CA ALA A 338 7.73 22.42 21.51
C ALA A 338 9.22 22.46 21.14
N SER A 339 9.73 23.63 20.72
CA SER A 339 11.15 23.82 20.37
C SER A 339 12.10 23.56 21.54
N ASN A 340 11.74 23.98 22.75
CA ASN A 340 12.55 23.73 23.95
C ASN A 340 12.59 22.23 24.30
N LEU A 341 11.46 21.53 24.23
CA LEU A 341 11.38 20.09 24.45
C LEU A 341 12.14 19.29 23.38
N ALA A 342 12.06 19.73 22.12
CA ALA A 342 12.78 19.17 20.99
C ALA A 342 14.30 19.34 21.13
N LEU A 343 14.78 20.53 21.54
CA LEU A 343 16.19 20.78 21.85
C LEU A 343 16.71 19.92 23.00
N GLU A 344 15.94 19.84 24.08
CA GLU A 344 16.35 19.08 25.27
C GLU A 344 16.39 17.57 25.00
N SER A 345 15.40 17.06 24.26
CA SER A 345 15.39 15.67 23.78
C SER A 345 16.55 15.37 22.82
N SER A 346 16.94 16.34 21.99
CA SER A 346 18.09 16.22 21.08
C SER A 346 19.41 16.05 21.83
N LYS A 347 19.62 16.78 22.93
CA LYS A 347 20.80 16.60 23.80
C LYS A 347 20.79 15.22 24.48
N GLN A 348 19.68 14.87 25.11
CA GLN A 348 19.49 13.59 25.81
C GLN A 348 19.71 12.40 24.86
N TRP A 349 19.30 12.54 23.59
CA TRP A 349 19.56 11.54 22.57
C TRP A 349 21.04 11.42 22.19
N LEU A 350 21.74 12.54 21.97
CA LEU A 350 23.18 12.52 21.68
C LEU A 350 24.01 11.93 22.83
N GLU A 351 23.65 12.24 24.09
CA GLU A 351 24.24 11.61 25.28
C GLU A 351 23.96 10.10 25.34
N THR A 352 22.74 9.70 25.01
CA THR A 352 22.32 8.29 24.94
C THR A 352 23.09 7.54 23.85
N LEU A 353 23.33 8.16 22.69
CA LEU A 353 24.16 7.61 21.62
C LEU A 353 25.63 7.50 22.04
N GLU A 354 26.22 8.52 22.66
CA GLU A 354 27.62 8.47 23.14
C GLU A 354 27.86 7.33 24.13
N LYS A 355 26.97 7.20 25.11
CA LYS A 355 26.96 6.12 26.11
C LYS A 355 26.87 4.75 25.43
N ASN A 356 25.92 4.57 24.51
CA ASN A 356 25.65 3.25 23.91
C ASN A 356 26.62 2.87 22.79
N MET A 357 27.16 3.82 22.03
CA MET A 357 28.28 3.59 21.12
C MET A 357 29.54 3.21 21.90
N THR A 358 29.80 3.82 23.06
CA THR A 358 30.89 3.40 23.94
C THR A 358 30.65 1.99 24.49
N LYS A 359 29.42 1.68 24.96
CA LYS A 359 29.00 0.34 25.42
C LYS A 359 29.21 -0.74 24.34
N ALA A 360 28.92 -0.43 23.08
CA ALA A 360 29.10 -1.30 21.92
C ALA A 360 30.55 -1.33 21.36
N GLY A 361 31.54 -0.83 22.11
CA GLY A 361 32.95 -0.83 21.69
C GLY A 361 33.21 0.02 20.44
N ALA A 362 32.45 1.10 20.25
CA ALA A 362 32.51 2.02 19.11
C ALA A 362 32.87 3.47 19.52
N GLY A 363 33.35 3.69 20.74
CA GLY A 363 33.70 5.02 21.28
C GLY A 363 34.66 5.82 20.39
N ASP A 364 35.74 5.21 19.90
CA ASP A 364 36.70 5.89 19.01
C ASP A 364 36.07 6.35 17.68
N PHE A 365 35.13 5.56 17.14
CA PHE A 365 34.38 5.94 15.95
C PHE A 365 33.38 7.05 16.26
N TRP A 366 32.73 7.04 17.43
CA TRP A 366 31.89 8.14 17.90
C TRP A 366 32.67 9.45 18.04
N GLN A 367 33.90 9.42 18.58
CA GLN A 367 34.74 10.63 18.62
C GLN A 367 35.14 11.11 17.22
N ARG A 368 35.34 10.22 16.23
CA ARG A 368 35.51 10.63 14.82
C ARG A 368 34.27 11.29 14.25
N ILE A 369 33.08 10.76 14.54
CA ILE A 369 31.79 11.36 14.15
C ILE A 369 31.64 12.78 14.72
N LYS A 370 32.08 12.99 15.96
CA LYS A 370 32.06 14.32 16.62
C LYS A 370 33.09 15.31 16.07
N THR A 371 34.23 14.84 15.55
CA THR A 371 35.38 15.72 15.25
C THR A 371 35.65 15.94 13.77
N THR A 372 35.16 15.07 12.88
CA THR A 372 35.46 15.14 11.44
C THR A 372 34.43 15.98 10.70
N SER A 373 34.90 17.00 9.99
CA SER A 373 34.11 17.77 9.02
C SER A 373 33.80 16.95 7.78
N THR A 374 32.63 17.15 7.19
CA THR A 374 32.20 16.51 5.94
C THR A 374 31.76 17.56 4.94
N LYS A 375 32.22 17.45 3.70
CA LYS A 375 31.91 18.42 2.65
C LYS A 375 30.45 18.33 2.26
N GLU A 376 29.91 19.40 1.68
CA GLU A 376 28.56 19.41 1.09
C GLU A 376 28.32 18.24 0.12
N GLU A 377 29.29 17.87 -0.72
CA GLU A 377 29.19 16.72 -1.63
C GLU A 377 29.02 15.39 -0.87
N ASP A 378 29.86 15.14 0.15
CA ASP A 378 29.77 13.93 0.99
C ASP A 378 28.43 13.83 1.73
N ARG A 379 27.82 14.98 2.08
CA ARG A 379 26.51 15.09 2.72
C ARG A 379 25.38 14.83 1.73
N ARG A 380 25.38 15.51 0.57
CA ARG A 380 24.39 15.33 -0.50
C ARG A 380 24.32 13.91 -1.02
N ASP A 381 25.46 13.28 -1.20
CA ASP A 381 25.61 11.87 -1.57
C ASP A 381 24.75 10.91 -0.73
N GLN A 382 24.51 11.21 0.55
CA GLN A 382 23.74 10.35 1.45
C GLN A 382 22.24 10.35 1.14
N PHE A 383 21.74 11.37 0.43
CA PHE A 383 20.38 11.47 -0.08
C PHE A 383 20.30 11.30 -1.61
N GLU A 384 21.38 11.56 -2.35
CA GLU A 384 21.41 11.59 -3.82
C GLU A 384 21.99 10.33 -4.48
N ARG A 385 22.70 9.43 -3.77
CA ARG A 385 23.23 8.18 -4.35
C ARG A 385 22.49 6.95 -3.85
N PHE A 386 21.93 6.19 -4.80
CA PHE A 386 21.25 4.92 -4.56
C PHE A 386 22.11 3.84 -3.87
N SER A 387 23.44 3.90 -3.96
CA SER A 387 24.36 3.03 -3.19
C SER A 387 24.43 3.34 -1.68
N LYS A 388 23.89 4.49 -1.24
CA LYS A 388 24.08 5.03 0.12
C LYS A 388 22.82 4.99 0.97
N PHE A 389 21.94 5.99 0.87
CA PHE A 389 20.72 6.17 1.69
C PHE A 389 20.78 5.58 3.12
N PRO A 390 21.70 6.03 3.99
CA PRO A 390 21.92 5.38 5.28
C PRO A 390 20.84 5.73 6.32
N TYR A 391 20.04 6.78 6.11
CA TYR A 391 18.82 7.02 6.88
C TYR A 391 17.79 5.87 6.77
N THR A 392 17.90 4.99 5.77
CA THR A 392 16.94 3.87 5.59
C THR A 392 16.93 2.85 6.74
N PHE A 393 17.97 2.81 7.57
CA PHE A 393 17.95 2.05 8.82
C PHE A 393 16.85 2.51 9.80
N LEU A 394 16.46 3.79 9.75
CA LEU A 394 15.37 4.37 10.53
C LEU A 394 14.01 4.12 9.87
N THR A 395 13.94 4.18 8.54
CA THR A 395 12.69 4.13 7.76
C THR A 395 12.24 2.73 7.34
N ALA A 396 13.08 1.71 7.50
CA ALA A 396 12.74 0.33 7.12
C ALA A 396 11.38 -0.15 7.67
N GLY A 397 10.70 -0.99 6.89
CA GLY A 397 9.43 -1.61 7.26
C GLY A 397 8.17 -0.78 6.98
N ASN A 398 7.03 -1.29 7.44
CA ASN A 398 5.73 -0.64 7.31
C ASN A 398 5.64 0.64 8.14
N TYR A 399 4.85 1.60 7.65
CA TYR A 399 4.47 2.79 8.40
C TYR A 399 2.97 3.07 8.29
N PRO A 400 2.24 3.32 9.40
CA PRO A 400 2.66 3.12 10.78
C PRO A 400 3.19 1.71 11.09
N SER A 401 4.07 1.59 12.09
CA SER A 401 4.61 0.28 12.46
C SER A 401 3.51 -0.62 13.01
N LYS A 402 3.37 -1.82 12.44
CA LYS A 402 2.41 -2.81 12.94
C LYS A 402 2.89 -3.34 14.30
N GLN A 403 1.96 -3.60 15.22
CA GLN A 403 2.32 -4.13 16.53
C GLN A 403 2.85 -5.56 16.38
N THR A 404 4.14 -5.75 16.64
CA THR A 404 4.77 -7.07 16.76
C THR A 404 5.28 -7.25 18.19
N SER A 405 5.03 -8.42 18.78
CA SER A 405 5.48 -8.78 20.13
C SER A 405 6.90 -9.38 20.15
N GLY A 406 7.53 -9.51 18.98
CA GLY A 406 8.81 -10.20 18.80
C GLY A 406 9.98 -9.28 18.45
N GLU A 407 11.07 -9.91 18.02
CA GLU A 407 12.15 -9.25 17.31
C GLU A 407 11.83 -9.21 15.81
N GLU A 408 12.00 -8.05 15.20
CA GLU A 408 11.88 -7.86 13.76
C GLU A 408 13.27 -7.81 13.14
N TYR A 409 13.49 -8.53 12.05
CA TYR A 409 14.74 -8.55 11.31
C TYR A 409 14.56 -7.85 9.97
N TYR A 410 15.61 -7.15 9.53
CA TYR A 410 15.65 -6.47 8.25
C TYR A 410 16.96 -6.79 7.54
N LEU A 411 16.92 -6.74 6.23
CA LEU A 411 18.06 -6.93 5.35
C LEU A 411 18.25 -5.65 4.53
N ARG A 412 19.48 -5.12 4.53
CA ARG A 412 19.96 -4.11 3.62
C ARG A 412 20.76 -4.83 2.56
N VAL A 413 20.25 -4.84 1.33
CA VAL A 413 20.76 -5.62 0.21
C VAL A 413 21.36 -4.64 -0.79
N ARG A 414 22.68 -4.67 -0.96
CA ARG A 414 23.39 -3.91 -1.98
C ARG A 414 23.67 -4.82 -3.16
N LEU A 415 23.31 -4.37 -4.35
CA LEU A 415 23.43 -5.10 -5.62
C LEU A 415 24.29 -4.25 -6.56
N GLN A 416 25.36 -4.85 -7.07
CA GLN A 416 26.20 -4.25 -8.10
C GLN A 416 26.03 -5.02 -9.40
N THR A 417 25.51 -4.36 -10.43
CA THR A 417 25.42 -4.89 -11.79
C THR A 417 26.80 -4.83 -12.45
N SER A 418 27.12 -5.82 -13.29
CA SER A 418 28.43 -5.87 -13.97
C SER A 418 28.67 -4.67 -14.88
N ASP A 419 29.94 -4.32 -15.08
CA ASP A 419 30.42 -3.36 -16.07
C ASP A 419 30.47 -3.93 -17.51
N GLU A 420 30.12 -5.20 -17.72
CA GLU A 420 30.00 -5.79 -19.06
C GLU A 420 28.86 -5.17 -19.88
N ALA A 421 29.06 -5.03 -21.19
CA ALA A 421 28.05 -4.45 -22.07
C ALA A 421 26.73 -5.24 -22.05
N ARG A 422 25.61 -4.56 -21.80
CA ARG A 422 24.25 -5.15 -21.66
C ARG A 422 24.05 -6.04 -20.43
N SER A 423 24.83 -5.84 -19.38
CA SER A 423 24.66 -6.51 -18.08
C SER A 423 23.39 -6.10 -17.31
N GLY A 424 22.71 -5.03 -17.70
CA GLY A 424 21.53 -4.50 -17.01
C GLY A 424 20.19 -5.05 -17.49
N THR A 425 19.12 -4.80 -16.71
CA THR A 425 17.75 -5.25 -16.99
C THR A 425 16.70 -4.21 -16.59
N ASP A 426 15.60 -4.16 -17.36
CA ASP A 426 14.38 -3.41 -17.07
C ASP A 426 13.31 -4.30 -16.40
N SER A 427 13.68 -5.49 -15.90
CA SER A 427 12.74 -6.48 -15.32
C SER A 427 12.49 -6.26 -13.84
N ASP A 428 11.27 -6.56 -13.36
CA ASP A 428 10.98 -6.63 -11.92
C ASP A 428 11.91 -7.65 -11.22
N ILE A 429 12.84 -7.19 -10.36
CA ILE A 429 13.63 -8.08 -9.50
C ILE A 429 12.97 -8.21 -8.13
N TYR A 430 12.60 -9.43 -7.74
CA TYR A 430 12.00 -9.71 -6.43
C TYR A 430 12.97 -10.43 -5.50
N LEU A 431 13.05 -9.97 -4.26
CA LEU A 431 13.67 -10.72 -3.16
C LEU A 431 12.63 -11.61 -2.46
N ARG A 432 12.96 -12.90 -2.38
CA ARG A 432 12.27 -13.92 -1.57
C ARG A 432 13.18 -14.37 -0.43
N ALA A 433 12.62 -14.91 0.65
CA ALA A 433 13.38 -15.30 1.85
C ALA A 433 13.02 -16.71 2.33
N ASN A 434 14.02 -17.52 2.68
CA ASN A 434 13.88 -18.92 3.10
C ASN A 434 13.15 -19.85 2.10
N GLY A 435 13.14 -19.51 0.80
CA GLY A 435 12.32 -20.22 -0.20
C GLY A 435 10.81 -20.08 0.01
N GLN A 436 10.38 -19.19 0.93
CA GLN A 436 9.00 -18.75 0.97
C GLN A 436 8.83 -17.61 -0.02
N ASP A 437 7.75 -17.68 -0.80
CA ASP A 437 7.04 -16.50 -1.23
C ASP A 437 6.49 -15.82 0.03
N THR A 438 7.34 -15.02 0.67
CA THR A 438 6.90 -13.91 1.51
C THR A 438 5.80 -13.22 0.72
N ASN A 439 4.58 -13.14 1.25
CA ASN A 439 3.43 -12.75 0.44
C ASN A 439 2.97 -11.33 0.85
N PRO A 440 3.20 -10.29 0.02
CA PRO A 440 3.90 -10.29 -1.28
C PRO A 440 5.43 -10.24 -1.15
N PRO A 441 6.19 -10.69 -2.17
CA PRO A 441 7.66 -10.63 -2.16
C PRO A 441 8.15 -9.20 -2.27
N THR A 442 9.34 -8.91 -1.74
CA THR A 442 9.91 -7.56 -1.78
C THR A 442 10.41 -7.27 -3.19
N LEU A 443 9.64 -6.48 -3.96
CA LEU A 443 10.11 -5.89 -5.19
C LEU A 443 11.28 -4.94 -4.89
N LEU A 444 12.38 -5.09 -5.62
CA LEU A 444 13.58 -4.26 -5.52
C LEU A 444 13.49 -3.20 -6.63
N ASP A 445 12.62 -2.22 -6.43
CA ASP A 445 12.30 -1.15 -7.38
C ASP A 445 12.06 0.14 -6.59
N TYR A 446 12.78 1.19 -6.96
CA TYR A 446 12.68 2.52 -6.36
C TYR A 446 11.58 3.38 -7.00
N SER A 447 11.15 3.05 -8.21
CA SER A 447 10.16 3.80 -9.00
C SER A 447 9.01 2.91 -9.53
N PRO A 448 8.39 2.05 -8.70
CA PRO A 448 7.46 1.03 -9.20
C PRO A 448 6.25 1.64 -9.88
N ARG A 449 6.09 1.31 -11.18
CA ARG A 449 5.02 1.81 -12.07
C ARG A 449 5.12 3.30 -12.39
N ALA A 450 6.28 3.93 -12.19
CA ALA A 450 6.54 5.28 -12.67
C ALA A 450 6.47 5.35 -14.21
N ASN A 451 6.32 6.57 -14.75
CA ASN A 451 6.41 6.77 -16.20
C ASN A 451 7.85 6.47 -16.65
N PRO A 452 8.11 5.67 -17.72
CA PRO A 452 9.48 5.35 -18.16
C PRO A 452 10.43 6.55 -18.38
N LEU A 453 9.91 7.75 -18.65
CA LEU A 453 10.72 8.97 -18.75
C LEU A 453 11.19 9.55 -17.38
N LEU A 454 10.52 9.16 -16.30
CA LEU A 454 10.76 9.60 -14.91
C LEU A 454 11.18 8.46 -13.98
N ALA A 455 10.98 7.21 -14.37
CA ALA A 455 11.44 6.05 -13.63
C ALA A 455 12.96 6.10 -13.50
N TYR A 456 13.46 5.82 -12.29
CA TYR A 456 14.82 5.30 -12.17
C TYR A 456 14.81 3.85 -12.68
N ASN A 457 15.84 3.47 -13.44
CA ASN A 457 16.04 2.09 -13.82
C ASN A 457 17.03 1.51 -12.82
N ASP A 458 16.59 0.49 -12.10
CA ASP A 458 17.25 0.01 -10.88
C ASP A 458 18.45 -0.91 -11.13
N PHE A 459 18.64 -1.35 -12.38
CA PHE A 459 19.66 -2.36 -12.72
C PHE A 459 20.35 -2.03 -14.06
N GLU A 460 20.82 -0.80 -14.28
CA GLU A 460 21.64 -0.49 -15.47
C GLU A 460 23.07 -1.06 -15.37
N GLN A 461 23.82 -0.99 -16.47
CA GLN A 461 25.21 -1.48 -16.53
C GLN A 461 26.12 -0.68 -15.58
N SER A 462 26.81 -1.39 -14.68
CA SER A 462 27.65 -0.84 -13.60
C SER A 462 26.87 -0.14 -12.46
N ASP A 463 25.55 -0.28 -12.38
CA ASP A 463 24.78 0.25 -11.26
C ASP A 463 25.17 -0.39 -9.92
N ASP A 464 25.04 0.39 -8.86
CA ASP A 464 25.38 0.04 -7.48
C ASP A 464 24.28 0.59 -6.58
N ASN A 465 23.29 -0.25 -6.31
CA ASN A 465 22.03 0.15 -5.69
C ASN A 465 21.76 -0.65 -4.42
N VAL A 466 20.94 -0.06 -3.53
CA VAL A 466 20.63 -0.60 -2.22
C VAL A 466 19.13 -0.77 -2.08
N TYR A 467 18.70 -1.82 -1.38
CA TYR A 467 17.30 -2.06 -1.08
C TYR A 467 17.14 -2.52 0.36
N ILE A 468 15.97 -2.25 0.95
CA ILE A 468 15.62 -2.72 2.28
C ILE A 468 14.48 -3.75 2.18
N ALA A 469 14.71 -4.94 2.73
CA ALA A 469 13.70 -5.99 2.84
C ALA A 469 13.37 -6.30 4.32
N GLY A 470 12.09 -6.58 4.59
CA GLY A 470 11.57 -6.89 5.93
C GLY A 470 10.35 -6.04 6.32
N PRO A 471 9.79 -6.21 7.53
CA PRO A 471 10.33 -7.04 8.63
C PRO A 471 10.14 -8.55 8.40
N PHE A 472 11.13 -9.33 8.86
CA PHE A 472 11.04 -10.78 9.01
C PHE A 472 10.95 -11.14 10.50
N ALA A 473 10.18 -12.18 10.87
CA ALA A 473 10.06 -12.64 12.25
C ALA A 473 11.31 -13.38 12.78
N GLN A 474 12.20 -13.78 11.87
CA GLN A 474 13.51 -14.38 12.15
C GLN A 474 14.47 -13.98 11.03
N LEU A 475 15.77 -13.89 11.31
CA LEU A 475 16.79 -13.69 10.28
C LEU A 475 16.69 -14.83 9.25
N PRO A 476 16.52 -14.55 7.94
CA PRO A 476 16.51 -15.61 6.94
C PRO A 476 17.84 -16.39 6.89
N LYS A 477 17.76 -17.67 6.54
CA LYS A 477 18.92 -18.54 6.24
C LYS A 477 19.32 -18.42 4.78
N THR A 478 18.36 -18.16 3.90
CA THR A 478 18.59 -17.90 2.48
C THR A 478 17.76 -16.70 2.04
N ILE A 479 18.26 -16.01 1.02
CA ILE A 479 17.48 -15.10 0.19
C ILE A 479 17.60 -15.54 -1.27
N GLU A 480 16.64 -15.14 -2.08
CA GLU A 480 16.62 -15.47 -3.50
C GLU A 480 16.23 -14.23 -4.30
N LEU A 481 17.03 -13.90 -5.31
CA LEU A 481 16.70 -12.89 -6.30
C LEU A 481 16.02 -13.59 -7.47
N TYR A 482 14.75 -13.30 -7.68
CA TYR A 482 13.95 -13.82 -8.78
C TYR A 482 13.77 -12.72 -9.82
N ASN A 483 14.28 -12.96 -11.03
CA ASN A 483 14.11 -12.06 -12.15
C ASN A 483 12.79 -12.38 -12.86
N LYS A 484 11.82 -11.47 -12.75
CA LYS A 484 10.50 -11.64 -13.36
C LYS A 484 10.37 -10.80 -14.62
N SER A 485 11.23 -11.05 -15.60
CA SER A 485 10.96 -10.63 -16.99
C SER A 485 9.65 -11.25 -17.48
N SER A 486 8.98 -10.61 -18.43
CA SER A 486 7.93 -11.30 -19.18
C SER A 486 8.62 -12.09 -20.31
N ASN A 487 8.49 -13.42 -20.35
CA ASN A 487 9.14 -14.19 -21.40
C ASN A 487 8.51 -13.85 -22.77
N SER A 488 9.27 -13.92 -23.87
CA SER A 488 8.79 -13.44 -25.19
C SER A 488 7.49 -14.11 -25.67
N ASP A 489 7.28 -15.39 -25.38
CA ASP A 489 6.05 -16.11 -25.74
C ASP A 489 4.87 -15.72 -24.81
N GLU A 490 5.13 -15.53 -23.52
CA GLU A 490 4.16 -14.92 -22.59
C GLU A 490 3.85 -13.48 -22.98
N ILE A 491 4.78 -12.72 -23.55
CA ILE A 491 4.51 -11.37 -24.06
C ILE A 491 3.52 -11.44 -25.21
N TYR A 492 3.72 -12.35 -26.18
CA TYR A 492 2.73 -12.50 -27.26
C TYR A 492 1.36 -13.00 -26.74
N ASP A 493 1.33 -13.87 -25.74
CA ASP A 493 0.09 -14.41 -25.17
C ASP A 493 -0.60 -13.44 -24.17
N LEU A 494 0.16 -12.62 -23.44
CA LEU A 494 -0.30 -11.51 -22.60
C LEU A 494 -0.71 -10.31 -23.43
N LEU A 495 0.00 -9.94 -24.50
CA LEU A 495 -0.52 -9.02 -25.52
C LEU A 495 -1.85 -9.55 -26.02
N GLY A 496 -1.88 -10.81 -26.46
CA GLY A 496 -3.08 -11.45 -26.99
C GLY A 496 -4.25 -11.35 -26.03
N LYS A 497 -4.06 -11.76 -24.77
CA LYS A 497 -5.15 -11.89 -23.80
C LYS A 497 -5.45 -10.61 -23.04
N LYS A 498 -4.44 -9.88 -22.55
CA LYS A 498 -4.66 -8.60 -21.87
C LYS A 498 -5.17 -7.55 -22.85
N LEU A 499 -4.53 -7.35 -24.00
CA LEU A 499 -4.98 -6.32 -24.96
C LEU A 499 -6.37 -6.64 -25.53
N LEU A 500 -6.73 -7.92 -25.72
CA LEU A 500 -8.11 -8.31 -26.05
C LEU A 500 -9.08 -8.03 -24.88
N SER A 501 -8.72 -8.42 -23.64
CA SER A 501 -9.56 -8.14 -22.47
C SER A 501 -9.72 -6.64 -22.20
N ALA A 502 -8.70 -5.85 -22.53
CA ALA A 502 -8.62 -4.40 -22.41
C ALA A 502 -9.33 -3.66 -23.53
N ALA A 503 -9.38 -4.23 -24.73
CA ALA A 503 -10.26 -3.77 -25.80
C ALA A 503 -11.73 -4.05 -25.43
N VAL A 504 -12.04 -5.21 -24.85
CA VAL A 504 -13.41 -5.56 -24.39
C VAL A 504 -13.86 -4.76 -23.16
N ALA A 505 -12.97 -4.48 -22.20
CA ALA A 505 -13.30 -3.83 -20.93
C ALA A 505 -14.07 -2.48 -21.02
N PRO A 506 -13.66 -1.48 -21.84
CA PRO A 506 -14.40 -0.22 -21.95
C PRO A 506 -15.82 -0.43 -22.50
N PHE A 507 -16.03 -1.37 -23.42
CA PHE A 507 -17.34 -1.62 -24.02
C PHE A 507 -18.35 -2.22 -23.03
N LYS A 508 -17.90 -2.91 -21.98
CA LYS A 508 -18.76 -3.31 -20.85
C LYS A 508 -19.18 -2.15 -19.96
N ILE A 509 -18.38 -1.08 -19.88
CA ILE A 509 -18.68 0.12 -19.08
C ILE A 509 -19.61 1.08 -19.84
N ILE A 510 -19.43 1.16 -21.16
CA ILE A 510 -20.17 2.04 -22.07
C ILE A 510 -21.70 1.85 -21.99
N GLY A 511 -22.19 0.63 -21.75
CA GLY A 511 -23.62 0.39 -21.52
C GLY A 511 -24.20 1.14 -20.30
N GLY A 512 -23.41 1.30 -19.23
CA GLY A 512 -23.80 2.11 -18.06
C GLY A 512 -23.73 3.62 -18.34
N LEU A 513 -22.74 4.04 -19.12
CA LEU A 513 -22.59 5.45 -19.52
C LEU A 513 -23.76 5.90 -20.42
N PHE A 514 -24.12 5.12 -21.43
CA PHE A 514 -25.23 5.47 -22.31
C PHE A 514 -26.53 5.62 -21.51
N ASN A 515 -26.89 4.65 -20.66
CA ASN A 515 -28.06 4.77 -19.78
C ASN A 515 -28.06 6.02 -18.87
N THR A 516 -26.90 6.64 -18.60
CA THR A 516 -26.77 7.85 -17.78
C THR A 516 -26.84 9.14 -18.61
N ILE A 517 -26.36 9.12 -19.86
CA ILE A 517 -26.41 10.26 -20.80
C ILE A 517 -27.73 10.31 -21.58
N SER A 518 -28.35 9.15 -21.84
CA SER A 518 -29.60 8.97 -22.58
C SER A 518 -30.83 9.15 -21.67
N GLY A 519 -30.95 10.32 -21.04
CA GLY A 519 -32.11 10.71 -20.22
C GLY A 519 -33.44 10.86 -20.99
N GLY A 520 -33.65 10.10 -22.08
CA GLY A 520 -34.90 9.97 -22.83
C GLY A 520 -34.81 10.14 -24.36
N ALA A 521 -33.68 9.81 -25.02
CA ALA A 521 -33.47 10.23 -26.42
C ALA A 521 -32.51 9.35 -27.28
N ALA A 522 -32.44 8.03 -27.07
CA ALA A 522 -31.82 7.04 -27.98
C ALA A 522 -31.69 5.72 -27.21
N ASP A 523 -32.22 4.62 -27.73
CA ASP A 523 -32.03 3.32 -27.08
C ASP A 523 -30.77 2.59 -27.55
N TRP A 524 -29.89 2.32 -26.59
CA TRP A 524 -28.68 1.54 -26.78
C TRP A 524 -29.04 0.05 -26.87
N ILE A 525 -28.87 -0.53 -28.07
CA ILE A 525 -29.01 -1.96 -28.37
C ILE A 525 -27.83 -2.73 -27.74
N GLY A 526 -26.61 -2.30 -28.05
CA GLY A 526 -25.39 -3.00 -27.68
C GLY A 526 -24.14 -2.43 -28.37
N THR A 527 -22.97 -2.83 -27.88
CA THR A 527 -21.67 -2.41 -28.43
C THR A 527 -20.77 -3.63 -28.60
N GLU A 528 -20.27 -3.82 -29.81
CA GLU A 528 -19.53 -5.01 -30.23
C GLU A 528 -18.34 -4.62 -31.11
N HIS A 529 -17.33 -5.48 -31.20
CA HIS A 529 -16.10 -5.13 -31.92
C HIS A 529 -15.43 -6.32 -32.63
N LYS A 530 -14.54 -5.98 -33.56
CA LYS A 530 -13.68 -6.93 -34.26
C LYS A 530 -12.22 -6.49 -34.14
N VAL A 531 -11.47 -7.27 -33.37
CA VAL A 531 -10.01 -7.16 -33.29
C VAL A 531 -9.38 -8.10 -34.33
N TRP A 532 -8.37 -7.60 -35.04
CA TRP A 532 -7.45 -8.39 -35.85
C TRP A 532 -6.04 -8.30 -35.28
N MET A 533 -5.47 -9.45 -34.92
CA MET A 533 -4.11 -9.58 -34.43
C MET A 533 -3.10 -9.46 -35.58
N ALA A 534 -1.81 -9.29 -35.30
CA ALA A 534 -0.74 -9.27 -36.31
C ALA A 534 -0.75 -10.50 -37.25
N SER A 535 -1.16 -11.66 -36.72
CA SER A 535 -1.37 -12.92 -37.45
C SER A 535 -2.60 -12.89 -38.36
N ASP A 536 -3.74 -12.36 -37.90
CA ASP A 536 -4.94 -12.21 -38.73
C ASP A 536 -4.69 -11.23 -39.88
N LEU A 537 -4.08 -10.09 -39.56
CA LEU A 537 -3.66 -9.04 -40.50
C LEU A 537 -2.60 -9.54 -41.51
N ALA A 538 -1.85 -10.60 -41.20
CA ALA A 538 -1.00 -11.26 -42.18
C ALA A 538 -1.84 -11.91 -43.30
N ASN A 539 -2.95 -12.56 -42.92
CA ASN A 539 -3.81 -13.35 -43.80
C ASN A 539 -4.83 -12.51 -44.59
N VAL A 540 -5.08 -11.25 -44.20
CA VAL A 540 -5.93 -10.33 -44.97
C VAL A 540 -5.39 -10.18 -46.40
N PRO A 541 -6.20 -10.44 -47.44
CA PRO A 541 -5.77 -10.37 -48.83
C PRO A 541 -5.60 -8.93 -49.30
N THR A 542 -4.72 -8.75 -50.27
CA THR A 542 -4.67 -7.51 -51.07
C THR A 542 -5.85 -7.44 -52.03
N ALA A 543 -6.16 -6.23 -52.52
CA ALA A 543 -7.24 -6.02 -53.48
C ALA A 543 -7.08 -6.84 -54.79
N ALA A 544 -5.84 -7.20 -55.16
CA ALA A 544 -5.56 -8.06 -56.32
C ALA A 544 -5.82 -9.55 -56.06
N GLN A 545 -5.68 -10.01 -54.80
CA GLN A 545 -5.86 -11.41 -54.42
C GLN A 545 -7.32 -11.80 -54.18
N ALA A 546 -8.15 -10.85 -53.76
CA ALA A 546 -9.58 -11.04 -53.53
C ALA A 546 -10.39 -9.95 -54.25
N PRO A 547 -10.43 -9.92 -55.59
CA PRO A 547 -11.11 -8.87 -56.35
C PRO A 547 -12.60 -8.80 -56.04
N GLY A 548 -13.14 -7.57 -56.03
CA GLY A 548 -14.53 -7.30 -55.70
C GLY A 548 -15.52 -8.00 -56.65
N LYS A 549 -16.59 -8.56 -56.11
CA LYS A 549 -17.57 -9.35 -56.85
C LYS A 549 -18.89 -8.58 -56.94
N THR A 550 -19.41 -8.42 -58.14
CA THR A 550 -20.79 -7.94 -58.31
C THR A 550 -21.77 -9.06 -57.95
N VAL A 551 -22.58 -8.83 -56.92
CA VAL A 551 -23.59 -9.74 -56.40
C VAL A 551 -24.96 -9.06 -56.49
N LYS A 552 -26.00 -9.80 -56.88
CA LYS A 552 -27.38 -9.31 -56.75
C LYS A 552 -27.94 -9.70 -55.39
N ILE A 553 -28.31 -8.72 -54.58
CA ILE A 553 -28.95 -8.88 -53.27
C ILE A 553 -30.29 -8.17 -53.36
N LEU A 554 -31.40 -8.88 -53.12
CA LEU A 554 -32.77 -8.33 -53.15
C LEU A 554 -33.09 -7.51 -54.43
N GLY A 555 -32.54 -7.91 -55.58
CA GLY A 555 -32.70 -7.21 -56.86
C GLY A 555 -31.73 -6.05 -57.10
N MET A 556 -31.13 -5.49 -56.05
CA MET A 556 -30.07 -4.48 -56.14
C MET A 556 -28.75 -5.13 -56.61
N THR A 557 -28.00 -4.42 -57.45
CA THR A 557 -26.68 -4.87 -57.94
C THR A 557 -25.59 -4.24 -57.08
N VAL A 558 -25.05 -5.01 -56.13
CA VAL A 558 -24.04 -4.56 -55.17
C VAL A 558 -22.68 -5.10 -55.59
N THR A 559 -21.74 -4.23 -55.96
CA THR A 559 -20.34 -4.62 -56.15
C THR A 559 -19.67 -4.65 -54.79
N THR A 560 -19.39 -5.85 -54.27
CA THR A 560 -18.60 -5.99 -53.06
C THR A 560 -17.19 -5.45 -53.30
N PRO A 561 -16.56 -4.78 -52.33
CA PRO A 561 -15.16 -4.38 -52.46
C PRO A 561 -14.25 -5.60 -52.53
N ALA A 562 -13.04 -5.38 -53.01
CA ALA A 562 -11.99 -6.37 -52.92
C ALA A 562 -11.48 -6.46 -51.46
N GLY A 563 -11.46 -7.64 -50.84
CA GLY A 563 -11.03 -7.82 -49.44
C GLY A 563 -11.55 -9.08 -48.76
N GLN A 564 -11.25 -9.24 -47.47
CA GLN A 564 -11.81 -10.28 -46.60
C GLN A 564 -13.09 -9.77 -45.93
N PRO A 565 -14.22 -10.51 -46.01
CA PRO A 565 -15.46 -10.11 -45.35
C PRO A 565 -15.40 -10.32 -43.83
N PHE A 566 -16.13 -9.48 -43.10
CA PHE A 566 -16.39 -9.64 -41.67
C PHE A 566 -17.82 -9.20 -41.32
N SER A 567 -18.30 -9.57 -40.13
CA SER A 567 -19.54 -9.04 -39.56
C SER A 567 -19.40 -8.85 -38.05
N ILE A 568 -20.15 -7.90 -37.52
CA ILE A 568 -20.28 -7.58 -36.08
C ILE A 568 -21.79 -7.58 -35.79
N GLU A 569 -22.23 -8.22 -34.70
CA GLU A 569 -23.64 -8.52 -34.43
C GLU A 569 -23.94 -8.30 -32.94
N ALA A 570 -24.92 -7.44 -32.63
CA ALA A 570 -25.28 -7.05 -31.27
C ALA A 570 -26.77 -7.33 -31.00
N ASN A 571 -27.07 -8.00 -29.88
CA ASN A 571 -28.42 -8.41 -29.51
C ASN A 571 -28.83 -7.75 -28.17
N GLY A 572 -29.63 -6.68 -28.26
CA GLY A 572 -30.20 -5.94 -27.13
C GLY A 572 -31.44 -6.58 -26.50
N GLY A 573 -31.78 -7.81 -26.90
CA GLY A 573 -32.93 -8.53 -26.38
C GLY A 573 -34.23 -7.96 -26.94
N ASP A 574 -34.93 -7.13 -26.15
CA ASP A 574 -36.14 -6.42 -26.60
C ASP A 574 -35.87 -5.00 -27.10
N LYS A 575 -34.63 -4.51 -26.98
CA LYS A 575 -34.10 -3.32 -27.68
C LYS A 575 -33.42 -3.69 -29.00
N GLY A 576 -34.07 -4.53 -29.81
CA GLY A 576 -33.56 -4.94 -31.12
C GLY A 576 -32.32 -5.87 -31.14
N HIS A 577 -31.96 -6.31 -32.34
CA HIS A 577 -30.85 -7.21 -32.68
C HIS A 577 -30.40 -6.94 -34.12
N TYR A 578 -29.19 -6.40 -34.26
CA TYR A 578 -28.68 -5.89 -35.53
C TYR A 578 -27.31 -6.46 -35.87
N LYS A 579 -27.00 -6.51 -37.16
CA LYS A 579 -25.75 -7.04 -37.71
C LYS A 579 -25.17 -6.10 -38.76
N ALA A 580 -23.98 -5.57 -38.50
CA ALA A 580 -23.22 -4.81 -39.50
C ALA A 580 -22.26 -5.74 -40.26
N THR A 581 -22.24 -5.65 -41.59
CA THR A 581 -21.30 -6.38 -42.45
C THR A 581 -20.28 -5.44 -43.07
N GLY A 582 -19.07 -5.93 -43.35
CA GLY A 582 -18.02 -5.14 -43.98
C GLY A 582 -16.89 -5.97 -44.58
N TYR A 583 -15.89 -5.27 -45.11
CA TYR A 583 -14.69 -5.82 -45.72
C TYR A 583 -13.46 -5.13 -45.14
N ILE A 584 -12.40 -5.91 -44.88
CA ILE A 584 -11.05 -5.42 -44.59
C ILE A 584 -10.13 -5.78 -45.75
N THR A 585 -9.32 -4.81 -46.18
CA THR A 585 -8.46 -4.94 -47.37
C THR A 585 -7.05 -4.48 -47.04
N LYS A 586 -6.04 -5.28 -47.39
CA LYS A 586 -4.63 -4.85 -47.31
C LYS A 586 -4.30 -3.97 -48.53
N THR A 587 -4.05 -2.69 -48.30
CA THR A 587 -3.81 -1.70 -49.38
C THR A 587 -2.34 -1.59 -49.76
N ALA A 588 -1.42 -1.78 -48.81
CA ALA A 588 0.02 -1.81 -49.02
C ALA A 588 0.72 -2.57 -47.88
N GLU A 589 2.00 -2.93 -48.07
CA GLU A 589 2.91 -3.33 -46.99
C GLU A 589 4.36 -2.98 -47.35
N SER A 590 5.22 -2.77 -46.35
CA SER A 590 6.65 -2.55 -46.57
C SER A 590 7.39 -3.87 -46.87
N ALA A 591 8.59 -3.79 -47.44
CA ALA A 591 9.40 -4.97 -47.77
C ALA A 591 10.06 -5.63 -46.54
N GLU A 592 10.24 -4.87 -45.46
CA GLU A 592 10.95 -5.30 -44.25
C GLU A 592 10.09 -6.21 -43.37
N ASN A 593 10.73 -7.19 -42.73
CA ASN A 593 10.07 -8.13 -41.80
C ASN A 593 10.46 -7.91 -40.32
N GLY A 594 11.19 -6.82 -40.03
CA GLY A 594 11.57 -6.42 -38.67
C GLY A 594 10.53 -5.51 -37.99
N PRO A 595 10.88 -4.87 -36.86
CA PRO A 595 10.00 -3.96 -36.12
C PRO A 595 9.49 -2.76 -36.92
N GLU A 596 10.30 -2.27 -37.86
CA GLU A 596 9.94 -1.17 -38.79
C GLU A 596 9.02 -1.62 -39.94
N GLY A 597 8.82 -2.94 -40.10
CA GLY A 597 7.92 -3.53 -41.07
C GLY A 597 6.46 -3.20 -40.77
N TRP A 598 5.68 -2.74 -41.76
CA TRP A 598 4.27 -2.38 -41.59
C TRP A 598 3.37 -2.92 -42.71
N ARG A 599 2.07 -3.01 -42.42
CA ARG A 599 0.98 -3.28 -43.37
C ARG A 599 -0.06 -2.18 -43.26
N GLU A 600 -0.66 -1.78 -44.37
CA GLU A 600 -1.69 -0.75 -44.44
C GLU A 600 -3.05 -1.37 -44.77
N PHE A 601 -4.08 -0.99 -44.04
CA PHE A 601 -5.42 -1.57 -44.13
C PHE A 601 -6.49 -0.50 -44.35
N GLU A 602 -7.53 -0.85 -45.11
CA GLU A 602 -8.75 -0.08 -45.30
C GLU A 602 -9.95 -0.94 -44.84
N ILE A 603 -10.85 -0.35 -44.03
CA ILE A 603 -12.12 -0.96 -43.64
C ILE A 603 -13.26 -0.30 -44.42
N PHE A 604 -14.21 -1.11 -44.88
CA PHE A 604 -15.46 -0.65 -45.50
C PHE A 604 -16.67 -1.38 -44.92
N LEU A 605 -17.61 -0.64 -44.32
CA LEU A 605 -18.92 -1.18 -43.92
C LEU A 605 -19.91 -1.15 -45.09
N THR A 606 -20.52 -2.30 -45.35
CA THR A 606 -21.43 -2.54 -46.49
C THR A 606 -22.89 -2.44 -46.10
N THR A 607 -23.38 -3.29 -45.20
CA THR A 607 -24.81 -3.37 -44.83
C THR A 607 -25.02 -3.35 -43.33
N LEU A 608 -26.18 -2.85 -42.93
CA LEU A 608 -26.80 -3.14 -41.64
C LEU A 608 -28.01 -4.04 -41.91
N ASP A 609 -28.07 -5.18 -41.24
CA ASP A 609 -29.16 -6.13 -41.31
C ASP A 609 -29.89 -6.10 -39.95
N CYS A 610 -31.21 -5.87 -39.95
CA CYS A 610 -32.04 -5.99 -38.75
C CYS A 610 -32.51 -7.44 -38.63
N ILE A 611 -32.03 -8.15 -37.61
CA ILE A 611 -32.40 -9.56 -37.37
C ILE A 611 -33.72 -9.62 -36.60
N LYS A 612 -33.91 -8.69 -35.67
CA LYS A 612 -35.15 -8.46 -34.92
C LYS A 612 -35.15 -7.00 -34.48
N GLU A 613 -36.24 -6.31 -34.77
CA GLU A 613 -36.51 -4.93 -34.37
C GLU A 613 -36.76 -4.80 -32.86
N SER A 614 -36.69 -3.57 -32.38
CA SER A 614 -37.11 -3.22 -31.02
C SER A 614 -38.58 -3.57 -30.76
N LYS A 615 -38.90 -3.84 -29.50
CA LYS A 615 -40.29 -3.82 -29.00
C LYS A 615 -40.54 -2.64 -28.07
N TRP A 616 -39.54 -1.78 -27.91
CA TRP A 616 -39.50 -0.75 -26.89
C TRP A 616 -39.24 0.58 -27.58
N ASP A 617 -40.32 1.25 -27.93
CA ASP A 617 -40.37 2.46 -28.78
C ASP A 617 -40.43 3.78 -27.98
N ARG A 618 -40.67 3.70 -26.66
CA ARG A 618 -40.99 4.83 -25.77
C ARG A 618 -42.13 5.76 -26.27
N GLY A 619 -42.94 5.32 -27.23
CA GLY A 619 -43.94 6.15 -27.91
C GLY A 619 -43.40 7.06 -29.02
N SER A 620 -42.23 6.75 -29.57
CA SER A 620 -41.73 7.27 -30.86
C SER A 620 -42.30 6.43 -32.02
N ASP A 621 -42.67 7.08 -33.13
CA ASP A 621 -42.96 6.39 -34.40
C ASP A 621 -41.68 6.22 -35.26
N SER A 622 -40.51 6.57 -34.73
CA SER A 622 -39.19 6.37 -35.34
C SER A 622 -38.34 5.46 -34.46
N ASP A 623 -37.86 4.37 -35.05
CA ASP A 623 -37.06 3.29 -34.47
C ASP A 623 -35.76 3.05 -35.28
N GLU A 624 -35.37 4.06 -36.07
CA GLU A 624 -34.40 3.91 -37.14
C GLU A 624 -32.97 3.76 -36.60
N PRO A 625 -32.25 2.67 -36.90
CA PRO A 625 -30.94 2.43 -36.33
C PRO A 625 -29.86 3.35 -36.90
N PHE A 626 -28.95 3.79 -36.03
CA PHE A 626 -27.70 4.43 -36.40
C PHE A 626 -26.50 3.79 -35.69
N LEU A 627 -25.31 3.95 -36.28
CA LEU A 627 -24.08 3.31 -35.80
C LEU A 627 -23.06 4.35 -35.35
N LEU A 628 -22.56 4.20 -34.13
CA LEU A 628 -21.34 4.84 -33.66
C LEU A 628 -20.17 3.90 -33.93
N THR A 629 -19.13 4.35 -34.62
CA THR A 629 -18.08 3.46 -35.13
C THR A 629 -16.68 4.04 -34.92
N MET A 630 -15.72 3.17 -34.68
CA MET A 630 -14.33 3.55 -34.42
C MET A 630 -13.38 2.46 -34.92
N GLN A 631 -12.36 2.83 -35.69
CA GLN A 631 -11.15 2.02 -35.87
C GLN A 631 -9.99 2.62 -35.07
N LYS A 632 -9.13 1.77 -34.49
CA LYS A 632 -7.83 2.17 -33.92
C LYS A 632 -6.75 1.18 -34.35
N ALA A 633 -5.71 1.67 -35.01
CA ALA A 633 -4.46 0.93 -35.14
C ALA A 633 -3.64 1.05 -33.85
N LEU A 634 -3.00 -0.05 -33.44
CA LEU A 634 -2.19 -0.12 -32.23
C LEU A 634 -0.75 -0.54 -32.58
N PRO A 635 0.26 0.31 -32.31
CA PRO A 635 0.16 1.75 -32.04
C PRO A 635 -0.30 2.52 -33.30
N GLY A 636 -1.01 3.64 -33.15
CA GLY A 636 -1.49 4.40 -34.31
C GLY A 636 -2.64 5.38 -34.06
N GLU A 637 -3.09 6.00 -35.14
CA GLU A 637 -4.23 6.93 -35.12
C GLU A 637 -5.58 6.19 -34.97
N MET A 638 -6.53 6.91 -34.37
CA MET A 638 -7.93 6.51 -34.28
C MET A 638 -8.75 7.30 -35.32
N ASP A 639 -9.65 6.62 -36.02
CA ASP A 639 -10.62 7.24 -36.93
C ASP A 639 -12.03 6.78 -36.53
N SER A 640 -12.97 7.72 -36.41
CA SER A 640 -14.29 7.47 -35.86
C SER A 640 -15.38 8.16 -36.67
N ALA A 641 -16.54 7.54 -36.75
CA ALA A 641 -17.67 8.05 -37.52
C ALA A 641 -19.00 7.68 -36.86
N VAL A 642 -19.99 8.54 -37.05
CA VAL A 642 -21.40 8.21 -36.82
C VAL A 642 -22.10 8.15 -38.17
N THR A 643 -23.04 7.22 -38.35
CA THR A 643 -23.97 7.24 -39.48
C THR A 643 -25.14 8.18 -39.16
N GLU A 644 -25.85 8.63 -40.20
CA GLU A 644 -27.22 9.09 -39.95
C GLU A 644 -28.12 7.86 -39.64
N PRO A 645 -29.33 8.06 -39.11
CA PRO A 645 -30.36 7.03 -39.07
C PRO A 645 -30.60 6.44 -40.46
N LEU A 646 -30.92 5.15 -40.51
CA LEU A 646 -31.04 4.39 -41.75
C LEU A 646 -32.51 4.05 -42.01
N ASP A 647 -33.25 4.90 -42.74
CA ASP A 647 -34.70 4.76 -42.89
C ASP A 647 -35.21 3.35 -43.33
N GLY A 648 -36.20 2.86 -42.58
CA GLY A 648 -36.94 1.60 -42.69
C GLY A 648 -36.09 0.35 -42.48
N VAL A 649 -35.35 0.18 -41.37
CA VAL A 649 -34.66 -1.11 -41.11
C VAL A 649 -35.49 -2.09 -40.28
N ASP A 650 -36.66 -2.45 -40.81
CA ASP A 650 -37.60 -3.34 -40.13
C ASP A 650 -37.03 -4.76 -39.91
N THR A 651 -37.69 -5.56 -39.05
CA THR A 651 -37.33 -6.98 -38.82
C THR A 651 -37.17 -7.78 -40.11
N GLY A 652 -35.93 -8.21 -40.39
CA GLY A 652 -35.56 -9.01 -41.57
C GLY A 652 -35.11 -8.19 -42.78
N GLU A 653 -35.10 -6.86 -42.69
CA GLU A 653 -34.60 -5.97 -43.74
C GLU A 653 -33.09 -5.72 -43.65
N SER A 654 -32.54 -5.19 -44.74
CA SER A 654 -31.15 -4.74 -44.81
C SER A 654 -31.07 -3.35 -45.47
N ARG A 655 -30.19 -2.49 -44.97
CA ARG A 655 -29.85 -1.19 -45.58
C ARG A 655 -28.36 -1.08 -45.84
N ALA A 656 -27.98 -0.24 -46.81
CA ALA A 656 -26.60 -0.02 -47.19
C ALA A 656 -25.96 1.10 -46.34
N ILE A 657 -24.84 0.81 -45.69
CA ILE A 657 -24.07 1.80 -44.89
C ILE A 657 -23.09 2.58 -45.79
N GLY A 658 -22.35 1.87 -46.65
CA GLY A 658 -21.43 2.46 -47.62
C GLY A 658 -20.25 3.26 -47.04
N ARG A 659 -19.83 3.00 -45.79
CA ARG A 659 -18.82 3.80 -45.08
C ARG A 659 -17.41 3.26 -45.26
N ARG A 660 -16.51 4.03 -45.89
CA ARG A 660 -15.04 3.81 -45.84
C ARG A 660 -14.44 4.54 -44.64
N TYR A 661 -13.43 3.93 -44.03
CA TYR A 661 -12.59 4.54 -43.01
C TYR A 661 -11.23 4.93 -43.59
N LYS A 662 -10.46 5.77 -42.88
CA LYS A 662 -9.09 6.10 -43.29
C LYS A 662 -8.21 4.85 -43.38
N ARG A 663 -7.17 4.91 -44.19
CA ARG A 663 -6.15 3.86 -44.20
C ARG A 663 -5.27 3.98 -42.98
N VAL A 664 -4.99 2.86 -42.33
CA VAL A 664 -4.16 2.80 -41.13
C VAL A 664 -3.00 1.83 -41.31
N ARG A 665 -1.82 2.23 -40.84
CA ARG A 665 -0.62 1.39 -40.85
C ARG A 665 -0.46 0.69 -39.52
N VAL A 666 -0.12 -0.59 -39.58
CA VAL A 666 -0.03 -1.49 -38.45
C VAL A 666 1.30 -2.26 -38.55
N PRO A 667 2.16 -2.25 -37.50
CA PRO A 667 3.42 -2.99 -37.50
C PRO A 667 3.23 -4.50 -37.73
N LYS A 668 4.12 -5.12 -38.51
CA LYS A 668 4.02 -6.53 -38.94
C LYS A 668 4.18 -7.53 -37.78
N GLY A 669 5.06 -7.23 -36.83
CA GLY A 669 5.45 -8.17 -35.77
C GLY A 669 4.57 -8.15 -34.51
N TYR A 670 3.90 -7.03 -34.26
CA TYR A 670 3.18 -6.80 -32.99
C TYR A 670 1.94 -5.89 -33.14
N GLY A 671 1.71 -5.33 -34.32
CA GLY A 671 0.65 -4.35 -34.53
C GLY A 671 -0.74 -5.00 -34.61
N MET A 672 -1.74 -4.27 -34.15
CA MET A 672 -3.14 -4.72 -34.13
C MET A 672 -4.08 -3.66 -34.73
N LEU A 673 -5.28 -4.11 -35.14
CA LEU A 673 -6.37 -3.25 -35.59
C LEU A 673 -7.65 -3.63 -34.84
N ASP A 674 -8.21 -2.70 -34.08
CA ASP A 674 -9.52 -2.83 -33.42
C ASP A 674 -10.56 -2.01 -34.19
N PHE A 675 -11.74 -2.58 -34.40
CA PHE A 675 -12.88 -1.92 -35.03
C PHE A 675 -14.16 -2.18 -34.24
N ALA A 676 -14.66 -1.14 -33.57
CA ALA A 676 -15.83 -1.20 -32.70
C ALA A 676 -17.04 -0.49 -33.31
N ILE A 677 -18.23 -1.04 -33.04
CA ILE A 677 -19.53 -0.53 -33.44
C ILE A 677 -20.45 -0.52 -32.21
N SER A 678 -21.01 0.63 -31.87
CA SER A 678 -22.21 0.71 -31.02
C SER A 678 -23.43 0.86 -31.90
N PHE A 679 -24.41 0.00 -31.68
CA PHE A 679 -25.71 0.04 -32.34
C PHE A 679 -26.67 0.83 -31.45
N MET A 680 -27.35 1.81 -32.04
CA MET A 680 -28.29 2.71 -31.38
C MET A 680 -29.59 2.78 -32.19
N GLU A 681 -30.72 2.92 -31.53
CA GLU A 681 -32.02 3.28 -32.12
C GLU A 681 -32.25 4.80 -31.96
N HIS A 682 -32.89 5.42 -32.95
CA HIS A 682 -33.13 6.86 -33.02
C HIS A 682 -34.42 7.27 -32.30
N ASP A 683 -34.31 7.89 -31.12
CA ASP A 683 -35.47 8.46 -30.39
C ASP A 683 -35.48 10.01 -30.59
N ASP A 684 -35.64 10.49 -31.82
CA ASP A 684 -35.64 11.93 -32.21
C ASP A 684 -34.34 12.72 -31.92
N GLU A 685 -33.20 12.09 -31.58
CA GLU A 685 -32.01 12.88 -31.23
C GLU A 685 -31.35 13.61 -32.40
N SER A 686 -30.93 14.85 -32.15
CA SER A 686 -30.27 15.65 -33.18
C SER A 686 -28.91 15.08 -33.59
N SER A 687 -28.46 15.37 -34.81
CA SER A 687 -27.09 15.06 -35.27
C SER A 687 -26.01 15.58 -34.30
N ALA A 688 -26.24 16.71 -33.62
CA ALA A 688 -25.35 17.21 -32.57
C ALA A 688 -25.27 16.27 -31.35
N LYS A 689 -26.40 15.66 -30.94
CA LYS A 689 -26.44 14.67 -29.87
C LYS A 689 -25.76 13.36 -30.31
N ARG A 690 -25.95 12.92 -31.56
CA ARG A 690 -25.18 11.80 -32.14
C ARG A 690 -23.68 12.02 -32.10
N GLN A 691 -23.20 13.25 -32.36
CA GLN A 691 -21.77 13.60 -32.22
C GLN A 691 -21.30 13.60 -30.76
N GLU A 692 -22.14 14.02 -29.81
CA GLU A 692 -21.85 13.90 -28.36
C GLU A 692 -21.70 12.43 -27.94
N LEU A 693 -22.62 11.56 -28.39
CA LEU A 693 -22.55 10.12 -28.17
C LEU A 693 -21.29 9.49 -28.80
N LEU A 694 -20.88 9.93 -30.00
CA LEU A 694 -19.61 9.51 -30.63
C LEU A 694 -18.38 10.00 -29.84
N ALA A 695 -18.42 11.22 -29.30
CA ALA A 695 -17.35 11.77 -28.48
C ALA A 695 -17.21 11.01 -27.14
N ALA A 696 -18.33 10.64 -26.50
CA ALA A 696 -18.35 9.79 -25.32
C ALA A 696 -17.79 8.39 -25.63
N PHE A 697 -18.33 7.73 -26.65
CA PHE A 697 -17.90 6.40 -27.13
C PHE A 697 -16.38 6.35 -27.41
N THR A 698 -15.82 7.35 -28.10
CA THR A 698 -14.39 7.38 -28.41
C THR A 698 -13.51 7.89 -27.26
N GLY A 699 -14.08 8.64 -26.31
CA GLY A 699 -13.37 9.16 -25.13
C GLY A 699 -12.94 8.05 -24.19
N ASP A 700 -13.85 7.15 -23.85
CA ASP A 700 -13.57 6.03 -22.95
C ASP A 700 -12.60 5.02 -23.56
N VAL A 701 -12.69 4.75 -24.87
CA VAL A 701 -11.73 3.88 -25.57
C VAL A 701 -10.33 4.50 -25.63
N LYS A 702 -10.21 5.83 -25.76
CA LYS A 702 -8.91 6.52 -25.63
C LYS A 702 -8.34 6.37 -24.22
N LYS A 703 -9.18 6.47 -23.19
CA LYS A 703 -8.77 6.39 -21.77
C LYS A 703 -8.31 4.98 -21.38
N SER A 704 -9.06 3.94 -21.75
CA SER A 704 -8.68 2.55 -21.49
C SER A 704 -7.42 2.17 -22.26
N SER A 705 -7.39 2.43 -23.58
CA SER A 705 -6.26 2.02 -24.42
C SER A 705 -4.95 2.73 -24.07
N ALA A 706 -4.96 3.94 -23.49
CA ALA A 706 -3.73 4.60 -23.04
C ALA A 706 -3.07 3.92 -21.82
N THR A 707 -3.87 3.37 -20.90
CA THR A 707 -3.37 2.61 -19.73
C THR A 707 -2.69 1.31 -20.19
N GLU A 708 -3.27 0.69 -21.20
CA GLU A 708 -2.89 -0.63 -21.69
C GLU A 708 -1.78 -0.55 -22.74
N GLU A 709 -1.71 0.55 -23.49
CA GLU A 709 -0.55 0.93 -24.32
C GLU A 709 0.68 1.22 -23.44
N ARG A 710 0.51 1.76 -22.22
CA ARG A 710 1.59 1.81 -21.23
C ARG A 710 1.97 0.40 -20.73
N GLY A 711 1.01 -0.41 -20.27
CA GLY A 711 1.31 -1.78 -19.80
C GLY A 711 1.95 -2.67 -20.88
N LEU A 712 1.65 -2.42 -22.16
CA LEU A 712 2.33 -2.99 -23.33
C LEU A 712 3.78 -2.49 -23.44
N LEU A 713 4.01 -1.18 -23.38
CA LEU A 713 5.36 -0.60 -23.46
C LEU A 713 6.23 -1.07 -22.29
N ASP A 714 5.67 -1.16 -21.08
CA ASP A 714 6.35 -1.67 -19.89
C ASP A 714 6.72 -3.17 -20.06
N ALA A 715 5.79 -3.99 -20.58
CA ALA A 715 6.05 -5.41 -20.86
C ALA A 715 7.06 -5.62 -22.00
N VAL A 716 7.09 -4.73 -23.01
CA VAL A 716 8.09 -4.74 -24.08
C VAL A 716 9.45 -4.25 -23.58
N ALA A 717 9.51 -3.24 -22.71
CA ALA A 717 10.75 -2.80 -22.07
C ALA A 717 11.37 -3.92 -21.23
N ALA A 718 10.59 -4.54 -20.34
CA ALA A 718 11.00 -5.71 -19.55
C ALA A 718 11.41 -6.96 -20.38
N SER A 719 11.21 -6.94 -21.70
CA SER A 719 11.68 -7.96 -22.64
C SER A 719 12.99 -7.59 -23.35
N ILE A 720 13.24 -6.29 -23.53
CA ILE A 720 14.43 -5.74 -24.20
C ILE A 720 15.51 -5.56 -23.13
N GLY A 721 15.98 -6.69 -22.60
CA GLY A 721 16.84 -6.74 -21.42
C GLY A 721 16.32 -7.71 -20.36
N GLU A 722 15.75 -8.84 -20.76
CA GLU A 722 15.23 -9.86 -19.83
C GLU A 722 16.30 -10.48 -18.92
N ASP A 723 17.57 -10.47 -19.34
CA ASP A 723 18.71 -11.05 -18.63
C ASP A 723 19.58 -9.93 -18.03
N TRP A 724 20.04 -10.09 -16.78
CA TRP A 724 21.07 -9.24 -16.18
C TRP A 724 22.24 -10.04 -15.62
N LYS A 725 23.39 -9.39 -15.45
CA LYS A 725 24.61 -9.96 -14.87
C LYS A 725 24.92 -9.29 -13.54
N LEU A 726 24.56 -9.95 -12.44
CA LEU A 726 24.93 -9.52 -11.10
C LEU A 726 26.42 -9.77 -10.88
N GLN A 727 27.18 -8.72 -10.59
CA GLN A 727 28.61 -8.77 -10.31
C GLN A 727 28.88 -9.04 -8.83
N HIS A 728 28.29 -8.26 -7.93
CA HIS A 728 28.52 -8.37 -6.48
C HIS A 728 27.21 -8.20 -5.69
N ILE A 729 27.08 -8.92 -4.58
CA ILE A 729 26.01 -8.75 -3.59
C ILE A 729 26.59 -8.62 -2.19
N THR A 730 26.13 -7.61 -1.46
CA THR A 730 26.36 -7.48 -0.01
C THR A 730 25.02 -7.46 0.70
N VAL A 731 24.89 -8.22 1.79
CA VAL A 731 23.73 -8.16 2.67
C VAL A 731 24.16 -7.88 4.09
N ASP A 732 23.73 -6.73 4.58
CA ASP A 732 23.79 -6.33 5.98
C ASP A 732 22.46 -6.66 6.66
N ALA A 733 22.49 -7.31 7.82
CA ALA A 733 21.29 -7.61 8.59
C ALA A 733 21.28 -6.86 9.92
N TRP A 734 20.09 -6.47 10.37
CA TRP A 734 19.89 -5.94 11.72
C TRP A 734 18.56 -6.37 12.32
N SER A 735 18.41 -6.21 13.63
CA SER A 735 17.15 -6.47 14.34
C SER A 735 16.66 -5.27 15.15
N ARG A 736 15.35 -5.03 15.09
CA ARG A 736 14.60 -4.18 16.01
C ARG A 736 13.88 -5.07 17.02
N GLY A 737 14.46 -5.22 18.20
CA GLY A 737 14.05 -6.20 19.20
C GLY A 737 14.34 -5.71 20.61
N GLY A 738 14.29 -6.60 21.60
CA GLY A 738 14.83 -6.28 22.93
C GLY A 738 16.34 -5.99 22.89
N ALA A 739 17.06 -6.54 21.90
CA ALA A 739 18.47 -6.22 21.64
C ALA A 739 18.66 -5.63 20.22
N VAL A 740 19.55 -4.65 20.10
CA VAL A 740 20.04 -4.17 18.81
C VAL A 740 21.15 -5.11 18.34
N ARG A 741 20.90 -5.80 17.23
CA ARG A 741 21.89 -6.63 16.54
C ARG A 741 22.16 -6.06 15.16
N MET A 742 23.41 -6.13 14.71
CA MET A 742 23.85 -5.61 13.42
C MET A 742 25.03 -6.42 12.90
N GLY A 743 25.09 -6.68 11.59
CA GLY A 743 26.31 -7.15 10.94
C GLY A 743 26.09 -7.65 9.51
N GLN A 744 27.20 -7.77 8.77
CA GLN A 744 27.22 -8.30 7.42
C GLN A 744 26.97 -9.82 7.45
N VAL A 745 25.97 -10.29 6.74
CA VAL A 745 25.56 -11.71 6.65
C VAL A 745 25.77 -12.31 5.25
N LEU A 746 26.07 -11.50 4.24
CA LEU A 746 26.54 -11.93 2.94
C LEU A 746 27.49 -10.89 2.35
N ASP A 747 28.56 -11.37 1.71
CA ASP A 747 29.46 -10.63 0.83
C ASP A 747 29.93 -11.64 -0.21
N SER A 748 29.51 -11.47 -1.46
CA SER A 748 29.79 -12.45 -2.53
C SER A 748 29.93 -11.78 -3.88
N GLU A 749 31.06 -12.03 -4.53
CA GLU A 749 31.14 -11.98 -5.99
C GLU A 749 30.17 -13.02 -6.56
N CYS A 750 29.42 -12.62 -7.58
CA CYS A 750 28.37 -13.41 -8.21
C CYS A 750 28.72 -13.77 -9.65
N ASP A 751 29.30 -12.82 -10.41
CA ASP A 751 29.66 -12.88 -11.84
C ASP A 751 28.75 -13.78 -12.70
N LYS A 752 27.43 -13.68 -12.49
CA LYS A 752 26.44 -14.62 -13.01
C LYS A 752 25.32 -13.88 -13.74
N TRP A 753 25.02 -14.36 -14.95
CA TRP A 753 23.77 -14.04 -15.63
C TRP A 753 22.58 -14.70 -14.92
N ILE A 754 21.61 -13.87 -14.52
CA ILE A 754 20.33 -14.28 -13.97
C ILE A 754 19.31 -13.97 -15.05
N ARG A 755 18.89 -15.01 -15.79
CA ARG A 755 18.00 -14.82 -16.93
C ARG A 755 16.60 -14.44 -16.55
N GLY A 756 15.82 -14.02 -17.54
CA GLY A 756 14.36 -13.96 -17.43
C GLY A 756 13.79 -15.25 -16.82
N GLN A 757 12.93 -15.09 -15.80
CA GLN A 757 12.32 -16.17 -15.01
C GLN A 757 13.30 -17.04 -14.19
N GLU A 758 14.60 -16.76 -14.17
CA GLU A 758 15.55 -17.47 -13.32
C GLU A 758 15.62 -16.90 -11.87
N THR A 759 16.03 -17.77 -10.95
CA THR A 759 16.28 -17.44 -9.55
C THR A 759 17.76 -17.61 -9.22
N ALA A 760 18.33 -16.67 -8.47
CA ALA A 760 19.65 -16.78 -7.84
C ALA A 760 19.50 -16.83 -6.31
N SER A 761 19.78 -17.99 -5.72
CA SER A 761 19.65 -18.22 -4.27
C SER A 761 21.00 -18.03 -3.56
N PHE A 762 20.99 -17.31 -2.45
CA PHE A 762 22.17 -17.00 -1.62
C PHE A 762 21.94 -17.45 -0.17
N THR A 763 22.98 -18.00 0.46
CA THR A 763 22.92 -18.41 1.88
C THR A 763 23.47 -17.31 2.77
N LEU A 764 22.70 -16.90 3.77
CA LEU A 764 23.09 -15.88 4.74
C LEU A 764 23.85 -16.51 5.92
N ASN A 765 25.03 -16.00 6.20
CA ASN A 765 25.81 -16.34 7.38
C ASN A 765 25.16 -15.70 8.63
N GLN A 766 24.23 -16.43 9.26
CA GLN A 766 23.52 -15.95 10.46
C GLN A 766 24.45 -15.60 11.63
N ALA A 767 25.66 -16.16 11.69
CA ALA A 767 26.64 -15.82 12.72
C ALA A 767 27.32 -14.44 12.50
N GLY A 768 27.15 -13.84 11.32
CA GLY A 768 27.56 -12.45 11.05
C GLY A 768 26.69 -11.40 11.75
N LEU A 769 25.47 -11.75 12.19
CA LEU A 769 24.60 -10.85 12.95
C LEU A 769 25.03 -10.83 14.43
N VAL A 770 25.77 -9.80 14.83
CA VAL A 770 26.33 -9.69 16.19
C VAL A 770 25.42 -8.87 17.10
N ASN A 771 25.28 -9.30 18.35
CA ASN A 771 24.62 -8.51 19.40
C ASN A 771 25.55 -7.38 19.87
N SER A 772 25.08 -6.14 19.79
CA SER A 772 25.84 -4.95 20.19
C SER A 772 26.04 -4.78 21.71
N GLY A 773 25.28 -5.53 22.52
CA GLY A 773 25.18 -5.31 23.96
C GLY A 773 24.28 -4.14 24.36
N VAL A 774 23.64 -3.49 23.39
CA VAL A 774 22.66 -2.40 23.58
C VAL A 774 21.25 -2.93 23.38
N THR A 775 20.36 -2.66 24.33
CA THR A 775 18.92 -2.98 24.27
C THR A 775 18.11 -1.78 23.80
N THR A 776 16.82 -1.98 23.46
CA THR A 776 15.91 -0.84 23.28
C THR A 776 15.71 -0.04 24.56
N ASP A 777 15.81 -0.69 25.71
CA ASP A 777 15.64 -0.06 27.03
C ASP A 777 16.87 0.78 27.39
N ASP A 778 18.08 0.43 26.91
CA ASP A 778 19.27 1.29 26.99
C ASP A 778 19.12 2.59 26.16
N LEU A 779 18.26 2.56 25.13
CA LEU A 779 18.03 3.67 24.19
C LEU A 779 16.78 4.50 24.53
N LEU A 780 15.82 3.92 25.24
CA LEU A 780 14.61 4.57 25.77
C LEU A 780 14.48 4.29 27.27
N PRO A 781 15.44 4.74 28.10
CA PRO A 781 15.53 4.36 29.52
C PRO A 781 14.20 4.53 30.25
N ASP A 782 13.84 3.48 31.00
CA ASP A 782 12.74 3.54 31.94
C ASP A 782 13.24 4.14 33.26
N LEU A 783 12.68 5.31 33.61
CA LEU A 783 13.06 6.07 34.81
C LEU A 783 12.35 5.59 36.08
N SER A 784 11.64 4.46 36.01
CA SER A 784 10.92 3.85 37.14
C SER A 784 11.78 3.49 38.37
N GLY A 785 13.12 3.49 38.23
CA GLY A 785 14.08 3.15 39.28
C GLY A 785 14.65 4.32 40.10
N THR A 786 14.36 5.58 39.75
CA THR A 786 14.79 6.76 40.53
C THR A 786 13.58 7.50 41.07
N ASP A 787 13.32 7.33 42.37
CA ASP A 787 12.40 8.17 43.13
C ASP A 787 12.80 9.65 42.93
N PRO A 788 11.95 10.51 42.34
CA PRO A 788 12.28 11.91 42.15
C PRO A 788 12.37 12.55 43.53
N GLY A 789 13.61 12.83 43.95
CA GLY A 789 13.93 13.21 45.32
C GLY A 789 13.00 14.28 45.88
N THR A 790 12.65 14.10 47.15
CA THR A 790 11.84 15.00 47.98
C THR A 790 12.12 16.46 47.61
N PRO A 791 11.10 17.30 47.35
CA PRO A 791 11.32 18.70 47.00
C PRO A 791 12.21 19.38 48.05
N PRO A 792 13.15 20.27 47.66
CA PRO A 792 13.94 21.01 48.64
C PRO A 792 13.00 21.79 49.56
N GLU A 793 13.26 21.72 50.87
CA GLU A 793 12.42 22.37 51.88
C GLU A 793 12.30 23.88 51.62
N ASP A 794 11.06 24.37 51.68
CA ASP A 794 10.70 25.77 51.45
C ASP A 794 11.36 26.67 52.52
N PRO A 795 12.19 27.66 52.15
CA PRO A 795 12.95 28.43 53.13
C PRO A 795 12.06 29.43 53.88
N ALA A 796 11.76 29.07 55.12
CA ALA A 796 11.30 29.93 56.22
C ALA A 796 9.96 30.67 56.04
N LYS A 797 8.95 30.19 56.79
CA LYS A 797 7.83 31.01 57.25
C LYS A 797 7.82 31.01 58.79
N PRO A 798 7.79 32.17 59.47
CA PRO A 798 8.01 32.23 60.91
C PRO A 798 6.75 31.92 61.73
N ASP A 799 7.01 31.30 62.88
CA ASP A 799 6.28 31.31 64.15
C ASP A 799 4.75 31.47 64.17
N ASN A 800 4.09 30.43 64.70
CA ASN A 800 3.12 30.64 65.78
C ASN A 800 3.06 29.41 66.71
N PRO A 801 3.13 29.56 68.04
CA PRO A 801 3.18 28.43 68.97
C PRO A 801 1.79 28.02 69.47
N THR A 802 1.60 26.74 69.85
CA THR A 802 1.15 26.33 71.22
C THR A 802 0.81 24.84 71.36
N HIS A 803 1.24 24.28 72.51
CA HIS A 803 0.68 23.15 73.25
C HIS A 803 0.84 21.69 72.72
N PRO A 804 0.86 20.67 73.62
CA PRO A 804 1.98 19.72 73.64
C PRO A 804 1.57 18.24 73.72
N ASP A 805 2.59 17.39 73.81
CA ASP A 805 2.55 15.92 73.93
C ASP A 805 1.59 15.35 74.98
N ASN A 806 1.23 14.07 74.78
CA ASN A 806 1.23 13.13 75.89
C ASN A 806 1.51 11.68 75.46
N THR A 807 2.60 11.09 75.98
CA THR A 807 2.75 9.66 76.38
C THR A 807 2.65 8.53 75.31
N THR A 808 3.39 7.41 75.36
CA THR A 808 4.25 6.82 76.42
C THR A 808 5.30 5.84 75.85
N ASP A 809 6.43 5.72 76.56
CA ASP A 809 7.45 4.65 76.47
C ASP A 809 6.88 3.27 76.95
N PRO A 810 7.49 2.11 76.66
CA PRO A 810 8.55 1.59 77.54
C PRO A 810 9.67 0.74 76.87
N GLY A 811 10.93 1.16 77.04
CA GLY A 811 11.72 0.64 78.17
C GLY A 811 12.74 -0.50 77.98
N THR A 812 13.90 -0.27 78.62
CA THR A 812 14.84 -1.21 79.29
C THR A 812 16.14 -1.68 78.60
N SER A 813 17.24 -1.33 79.30
CA SER A 813 18.66 -1.76 79.17
C SER A 813 18.92 -3.00 80.10
N PRO A 814 20.15 -3.53 80.43
CA PRO A 814 21.47 -2.86 80.53
C PRO A 814 22.80 -3.65 80.23
N GLN A 815 23.93 -2.92 80.09
CA GLN A 815 25.33 -3.13 80.64
C GLN A 815 26.08 -4.50 80.50
N ASN A 816 27.44 -4.67 80.52
CA ASN A 816 28.72 -3.93 80.30
C ASN A 816 29.89 -4.99 80.50
N PRO A 817 31.23 -4.75 80.69
CA PRO A 817 32.22 -3.72 80.26
C PRO A 817 33.56 -4.32 79.65
N ASP A 818 34.60 -3.48 79.45
CA ASP A 818 36.10 -3.70 79.48
C ASP A 818 36.80 -4.79 78.59
N ASN A 819 38.02 -4.62 78.00
CA ASN A 819 39.23 -3.90 78.45
C ASN A 819 40.36 -3.85 77.34
N GLY A 820 41.36 -2.95 77.45
CA GLY A 820 42.74 -3.18 76.89
C GLY A 820 43.30 -2.24 75.78
N SER A 821 44.47 -1.61 76.03
CA SER A 821 45.30 -0.74 75.14
C SER A 821 46.76 -1.32 75.08
N PRO A 822 47.87 -0.72 74.52
CA PRO A 822 48.11 0.56 73.80
C PRO A 822 49.16 0.54 72.61
N ASN A 823 49.60 1.73 72.16
CA ASN A 823 50.87 2.11 71.45
C ASN A 823 51.07 1.81 69.94
N ASN A 824 51.82 2.60 69.12
CA ASN A 824 52.31 4.02 69.14
C ASN A 824 53.01 4.37 67.78
N GLY A 825 53.07 5.64 67.31
CA GLY A 825 54.06 6.08 66.29
C GLY A 825 53.66 7.08 65.16
N ASN A 826 54.35 8.24 65.12
CA ASN A 826 54.33 9.36 64.13
C ASN A 826 54.52 8.98 62.63
N GLY A 827 54.20 9.83 61.62
CA GLY A 827 53.58 11.18 61.60
C GLY A 827 53.82 11.97 60.27
N THR A 828 53.05 13.06 60.03
CA THR A 828 53.25 14.20 59.05
C THR A 828 53.50 13.92 57.55
N SER A 829 52.99 14.69 56.56
CA SER A 829 52.01 15.80 56.49
C SER A 829 51.68 16.11 55.01
N GLY A 830 50.45 16.56 54.70
CA GLY A 830 50.09 17.13 53.39
C GLY A 830 48.64 16.88 53.02
N GLY A 831 47.79 17.91 53.01
CA GLY A 831 46.35 17.76 52.78
C GLY A 831 45.87 18.40 51.48
N ASN A 832 44.85 17.79 50.86
CA ASN A 832 43.54 18.44 50.70
C ASN A 832 42.43 17.39 50.45
N THR A 833 41.19 17.72 50.79
CA THR A 833 39.99 16.85 50.70
C THR A 833 39.48 16.67 49.26
N GLY A 834 38.80 15.59 48.85
CA GLY A 834 38.45 14.33 49.54
C GLY A 834 37.49 13.45 48.70
N GLN A 835 37.83 12.16 48.53
CA GLN A 835 37.07 11.05 47.93
C GLN A 835 37.77 9.73 48.36
N PRO A 836 37.20 8.50 48.20
CA PRO A 836 35.81 8.08 48.00
C PRO A 836 35.40 6.81 48.81
N ASN A 837 34.19 6.28 48.53
CA ASN A 837 33.78 4.85 48.55
C ASN A 837 33.47 4.04 49.84
N THR A 838 32.53 3.09 49.60
CA THR A 838 32.12 1.83 50.28
C THR A 838 33.31 0.84 50.45
N PRO A 839 33.25 -0.37 51.10
CA PRO A 839 32.12 -1.35 51.12
C PRO A 839 32.02 -2.46 52.23
N ASN A 840 31.13 -3.44 51.99
CA ASN A 840 31.21 -4.91 52.25
C ASN A 840 30.49 -5.64 53.43
N LYS A 841 29.90 -6.80 53.04
CA LYS A 841 29.33 -7.91 53.85
C LYS A 841 30.41 -8.73 54.59
N PRO A 842 30.07 -9.54 55.63
CA PRO A 842 29.70 -10.97 55.47
C PRO A 842 28.57 -11.44 56.44
N GLY A 843 27.95 -12.63 56.38
CA GLY A 843 28.27 -13.91 55.73
C GLY A 843 27.16 -14.98 55.91
N ASP A 844 27.47 -16.24 55.58
CA ASP A 844 26.53 -17.39 55.51
C ASP A 844 26.21 -18.09 56.86
N ILE A 845 25.14 -18.90 56.91
CA ILE A 845 25.11 -20.27 57.50
C ILE A 845 23.80 -21.04 57.17
N LYS A 846 23.91 -22.39 57.19
CA LYS A 846 23.19 -23.46 56.47
C LYS A 846 22.05 -24.22 57.24
N ILE A 847 20.99 -24.65 56.51
CA ILE A 847 20.40 -26.03 56.38
C ILE A 847 19.71 -26.71 57.65
N PRO A 848 18.73 -27.67 57.58
CA PRO A 848 17.48 -27.88 56.80
C PRO A 848 16.20 -27.93 57.75
N PRO A 849 15.43 -29.04 58.05
CA PRO A 849 14.73 -30.12 57.27
C PRO A 849 13.25 -30.49 57.70
N ILE A 850 12.65 -31.52 57.02
CA ILE A 850 11.64 -32.55 57.48
C ILE A 850 10.12 -32.43 57.16
N LYS A 851 9.71 -33.28 56.17
CA LYS A 851 8.56 -34.24 56.06
C LYS A 851 7.05 -33.85 56.05
N LEU A 852 6.43 -34.29 54.94
CA LEU A 852 5.15 -35.05 54.77
C LEU A 852 4.66 -35.86 56.00
N PRO A 853 3.32 -36.00 56.24
CA PRO A 853 2.43 -36.87 55.45
C PRO A 853 1.05 -36.21 55.15
N GLY A 854 0.05 -36.79 54.46
CA GLY A 854 -0.16 -38.10 53.79
C GLY A 854 -1.46 -38.01 52.95
N ASN A 855 -1.66 -38.84 51.92
CA ASN A 855 -2.51 -40.06 51.95
C ASN A 855 -3.90 -39.89 52.61
N THR A 856 -5.05 -40.35 52.07
CA THR A 856 -5.45 -41.18 50.89
C THR A 856 -6.99 -41.06 50.79
N THR A 857 -7.78 -41.49 49.79
CA THR A 857 -7.96 -42.78 49.07
C THR A 857 -8.73 -42.49 47.74
N GLY A 858 -8.62 -43.21 46.62
CA GLY A 858 -8.93 -44.64 46.39
C GLY A 858 -10.45 -44.82 46.12
N ASN A 859 -10.98 -45.57 45.13
CA ASN A 859 -10.51 -46.60 44.17
C ASN A 859 -11.22 -46.40 42.80
N GLY A 860 -10.73 -46.83 41.62
CA GLY A 860 -10.67 -48.21 41.07
C GLY A 860 -11.96 -48.55 40.28
N THR A 861 -12.07 -49.36 39.20
CA THR A 861 -11.20 -50.19 38.30
C THR A 861 -12.05 -50.52 37.04
N GLY A 862 -11.61 -51.01 35.87
CA GLY A 862 -10.30 -51.46 35.32
C GLY A 862 -10.53 -52.45 34.12
N ASN A 863 -9.50 -52.76 33.31
CA ASN A 863 -9.48 -53.71 32.15
C ASN A 863 -10.32 -53.31 30.90
N ASN A 864 -10.04 -53.75 29.65
CA ASN A 864 -8.92 -54.43 28.96
C ASN A 864 -8.98 -53.94 27.48
N GLY A 865 -7.90 -53.68 26.74
CA GLY A 865 -6.98 -54.66 26.15
C GLY A 865 -7.25 -54.82 24.63
N GLY A 866 -6.28 -54.51 23.76
CA GLY A 866 -6.43 -54.68 22.29
C GLY A 866 -5.31 -54.03 21.47
N THR A 867 -4.49 -54.85 20.80
CA THR A 867 -3.35 -54.43 19.96
C THR A 867 -3.75 -54.12 18.51
N GLY A 868 -3.17 -53.08 17.90
CA GLY A 868 -3.30 -52.78 16.47
C GLY A 868 -2.16 -51.90 15.97
N ASN A 869 -1.58 -52.24 14.81
CA ASN A 869 -0.34 -51.67 14.28
C ASN A 869 -0.62 -50.84 13.02
N GLY A 870 0.13 -49.74 12.77
CA GLY A 870 0.36 -49.25 11.39
C GLY A 870 0.06 -47.78 11.04
N THR A 871 1.08 -47.17 10.42
CA THR A 871 1.07 -46.13 9.36
C THR A 871 0.65 -44.66 9.64
N ASN A 872 1.68 -43.81 9.57
CA ASN A 872 1.77 -42.42 9.06
C ASN A 872 0.49 -41.57 8.97
N GLY A 873 0.44 -40.51 9.77
CA GLY A 873 -0.53 -39.42 9.61
C GLY A 873 -0.05 -38.32 8.67
N ASN A 874 -0.99 -37.73 7.92
CA ASN A 874 -0.93 -36.34 7.46
C ASN A 874 -2.35 -35.86 7.10
N GLY A 875 -2.68 -34.60 7.43
CA GLY A 875 -3.92 -33.94 7.04
C GLY A 875 -5.18 -34.28 7.86
N THR A 876 -5.62 -33.34 8.71
CA THR A 876 -6.94 -33.36 9.37
C THR A 876 -8.06 -33.00 8.38
N GLY A 877 -8.35 -33.91 7.45
CA GLY A 877 -9.52 -33.83 6.56
C GLY A 877 -10.76 -34.44 7.21
N GLY A 878 -11.75 -33.62 7.56
CA GLY A 878 -13.05 -34.12 8.01
C GLY A 878 -13.82 -34.77 6.86
N VAL A 879 -13.97 -36.11 6.88
CA VAL A 879 -14.78 -36.83 5.89
C VAL A 879 -16.25 -36.64 6.21
N LEU A 880 -16.86 -35.59 5.64
CA LEU A 880 -18.28 -35.31 5.75
C LEU A 880 -19.10 -36.19 4.79
N GLY A 881 -19.77 -37.20 5.33
CA GLY A 881 -20.61 -38.11 4.56
C GLY A 881 -21.98 -37.55 4.22
N ASN A 882 -22.14 -36.94 3.03
CA ASN A 882 -23.44 -36.78 2.38
C ASN A 882 -23.49 -37.67 1.13
N THR A 883 -23.94 -38.92 1.30
CA THR A 883 -23.89 -39.97 0.27
C THR A 883 -24.97 -39.88 -0.81
N LEU A 884 -25.78 -38.81 -0.82
CA LEU A 884 -26.94 -38.66 -1.71
C LEU A 884 -26.84 -37.38 -2.55
N PHE A 885 -27.16 -37.50 -3.84
CA PHE A 885 -27.29 -36.37 -4.75
C PHE A 885 -28.53 -35.52 -4.41
N LYS A 886 -28.30 -34.32 -3.89
CA LYS A 886 -29.32 -33.27 -3.74
C LYS A 886 -29.69 -32.69 -5.11
N ALA A 887 -30.85 -32.06 -5.22
CA ALA A 887 -31.27 -31.43 -6.47
C ALA A 887 -30.72 -30.00 -6.55
N LEU A 888 -30.14 -29.68 -7.70
CA LEU A 888 -29.97 -28.33 -8.23
C LEU A 888 -30.67 -28.32 -9.61
N ARG A 889 -31.01 -27.15 -10.15
CA ARG A 889 -32.01 -26.99 -11.23
C ARG A 889 -32.02 -28.09 -12.30
N ASN A 890 -30.84 -28.37 -12.88
CA ASN A 890 -30.65 -29.38 -13.91
C ASN A 890 -29.72 -30.53 -13.49
N LEU A 891 -29.15 -30.46 -12.29
CA LEU A 891 -28.03 -31.27 -11.83
C LEU A 891 -28.32 -31.95 -10.49
N GLY A 892 -27.77 -33.12 -10.27
CA GLY A 892 -27.54 -33.67 -8.94
C GLY A 892 -26.26 -33.10 -8.37
N VAL A 893 -26.28 -32.65 -7.14
CA VAL A 893 -25.09 -32.18 -6.41
C VAL A 893 -24.81 -33.11 -5.23
N LYS A 894 -23.58 -33.61 -5.12
CA LYS A 894 -23.09 -34.40 -3.99
C LYS A 894 -21.79 -33.78 -3.50
N PHE A 895 -21.75 -33.36 -2.25
CA PHE A 895 -20.54 -32.82 -1.62
C PHE A 895 -19.61 -33.99 -1.23
N ASP A 896 -18.40 -34.00 -1.76
CA ASP A 896 -17.40 -35.05 -1.50
C ASP A 896 -16.44 -34.71 -0.35
N GLY A 897 -16.34 -33.43 0.01
CA GLY A 897 -15.51 -32.97 1.12
C GLY A 897 -15.22 -31.48 1.08
N LEU A 898 -14.84 -30.93 2.23
CA LEU A 898 -14.46 -29.53 2.42
C LEU A 898 -13.17 -29.51 3.26
N ARG A 899 -12.11 -28.88 2.76
CA ARG A 899 -10.82 -28.77 3.47
C ARG A 899 -10.22 -27.38 3.35
N VAL A 900 -9.47 -27.00 4.38
CA VAL A 900 -8.63 -25.80 4.41
C VAL A 900 -7.30 -26.13 3.71
N LEU A 901 -6.86 -25.27 2.78
CA LEU A 901 -5.56 -25.41 2.09
C LEU A 901 -4.47 -24.55 2.74
N ASP A 902 -4.82 -23.32 3.12
CA ASP A 902 -3.94 -22.37 3.82
C ASP A 902 -4.75 -21.57 4.86
N THR A 903 -4.18 -20.51 5.42
CA THR A 903 -4.85 -19.67 6.45
C THR A 903 -6.18 -19.03 6.01
N SER A 904 -6.49 -19.00 4.71
CA SER A 904 -7.65 -18.32 4.13
C SER A 904 -8.31 -19.08 2.98
N THR A 905 -7.59 -19.90 2.21
CA THR A 905 -8.15 -20.63 1.06
C THR A 905 -8.77 -21.95 1.49
N MET A 906 -10.01 -22.19 1.05
CA MET A 906 -10.67 -23.48 1.17
C MET A 906 -10.87 -24.17 -0.18
N GLN A 907 -10.92 -25.50 -0.14
CA GLN A 907 -11.30 -26.36 -1.25
C GLN A 907 -12.59 -27.11 -0.92
N LEU A 908 -13.64 -26.86 -1.70
CA LEU A 908 -14.85 -27.68 -1.75
C LEU A 908 -14.76 -28.67 -2.91
N SER A 909 -14.86 -29.97 -2.63
CA SER A 909 -14.99 -31.02 -3.64
C SER A 909 -16.46 -31.35 -3.88
N VAL A 910 -16.89 -31.35 -5.15
CA VAL A 910 -18.29 -31.59 -5.55
C VAL A 910 -18.33 -32.58 -6.71
N THR A 911 -19.20 -33.59 -6.62
CA THR A 911 -19.64 -34.37 -7.77
C THR A 911 -20.96 -33.80 -8.28
N TYR A 912 -20.98 -33.39 -9.55
CA TYR A 912 -22.19 -33.08 -10.29
C TYR A 912 -22.68 -34.31 -11.06
N LYS A 913 -23.99 -34.42 -11.23
CA LYS A 913 -24.65 -35.47 -12.02
C LYS A 913 -25.71 -34.90 -12.95
N ASN A 914 -25.69 -35.16 -14.24
CA ASN A 914 -26.72 -34.66 -15.14
C ASN A 914 -28.07 -35.38 -14.89
N ARG A 915 -29.14 -34.62 -14.63
CA ARG A 915 -30.50 -35.15 -14.47
C ARG A 915 -31.35 -35.07 -15.74
N GLN A 916 -30.94 -34.25 -16.71
CA GLN A 916 -31.64 -34.05 -17.98
C GLN A 916 -31.35 -35.17 -18.98
N LYS A 917 -32.21 -35.31 -20.00
CA LYS A 917 -31.96 -36.17 -21.17
C LYS A 917 -30.94 -35.57 -22.15
N SER A 918 -30.85 -34.24 -22.18
CA SER A 918 -29.89 -33.44 -22.93
C SER A 918 -28.58 -33.28 -22.15
N GLY A 919 -27.49 -32.98 -22.85
CA GLY A 919 -26.24 -32.59 -22.21
C GLY A 919 -26.41 -31.34 -21.35
N SER A 920 -25.76 -31.32 -20.19
CA SER A 920 -25.69 -30.17 -19.28
C SER A 920 -24.24 -29.77 -19.05
N THR A 921 -23.99 -28.49 -18.78
CA THR A 921 -22.63 -27.96 -18.63
C THR A 921 -22.46 -27.31 -17.25
N VAL A 922 -21.35 -27.61 -16.57
CA VAL A 922 -20.95 -26.93 -15.33
C VAL A 922 -19.88 -25.90 -15.68
N THR A 923 -20.20 -24.61 -15.55
CA THR A 923 -19.25 -23.50 -15.70
C THR A 923 -18.90 -22.89 -14.34
N SER A 924 -17.87 -22.06 -14.26
CA SER A 924 -17.55 -21.31 -13.04
C SER A 924 -18.54 -20.18 -12.73
N SER A 925 -19.32 -19.72 -13.72
CA SER A 925 -20.34 -18.67 -13.53
C SER A 925 -21.75 -19.20 -13.26
N THR A 926 -21.98 -20.51 -13.44
CA THR A 926 -23.27 -21.16 -13.15
C THR A 926 -23.59 -21.20 -11.65
N VAL A 927 -22.56 -21.17 -10.79
CA VAL A 927 -22.70 -21.55 -9.38
C VAL A 927 -22.11 -20.50 -8.42
N ASP A 928 -22.98 -19.90 -7.60
CA ASP A 928 -22.56 -19.09 -6.44
C ASP A 928 -22.32 -20.01 -5.24
N ILE A 929 -21.21 -19.80 -4.54
CA ILE A 929 -20.90 -20.41 -3.23
C ILE A 929 -21.17 -19.36 -2.16
N VAL A 930 -22.02 -19.65 -1.16
CA VAL A 930 -22.16 -18.78 0.02
C VAL A 930 -21.72 -19.52 1.27
N ALA A 931 -20.60 -19.08 1.86
CA ALA A 931 -20.09 -19.58 3.13
C ALA A 931 -20.67 -18.74 4.27
N VAL A 932 -21.41 -19.36 5.18
CA VAL A 932 -22.02 -18.69 6.34
C VAL A 932 -21.34 -19.17 7.61
N ASP A 933 -20.85 -18.23 8.41
CA ASP A 933 -20.11 -18.52 9.64
C ASP A 933 -20.98 -18.61 10.90
N ALA A 934 -20.33 -18.87 12.05
CA ALA A 934 -20.96 -18.99 13.35
C ALA A 934 -21.65 -17.70 13.85
N ASP A 935 -21.28 -16.51 13.33
CA ASP A 935 -21.98 -15.25 13.61
C ASP A 935 -23.17 -15.04 12.64
N GLY A 936 -23.48 -16.01 11.77
CA GLY A 936 -24.55 -15.94 10.77
C GLY A 936 -24.23 -15.08 9.55
N ILE A 937 -22.98 -14.61 9.43
CA ILE A 937 -22.53 -13.72 8.35
C ILE A 937 -22.06 -14.58 7.17
N GLY A 938 -22.73 -14.39 6.04
CA GLY A 938 -22.42 -15.01 4.76
C GLY A 938 -21.45 -14.21 3.90
N PHE A 939 -20.59 -14.90 3.16
CA PHE A 939 -19.76 -14.36 2.09
C PHE A 939 -20.02 -15.16 0.81
N ARG A 940 -20.25 -14.48 -0.32
CA ARG A 940 -20.44 -15.09 -1.65
C ARG A 940 -19.16 -15.02 -2.46
N ASP A 941 -18.78 -16.16 -3.04
CA ASP A 941 -17.77 -16.27 -4.09
C ASP A 941 -18.33 -17.00 -5.32
N GLN A 942 -17.85 -16.62 -6.50
CA GLN A 942 -18.21 -17.25 -7.78
C GLN A 942 -17.13 -18.26 -8.19
N GLY A 943 -16.86 -19.19 -7.27
CA GLY A 943 -15.60 -19.94 -7.20
C GLY A 943 -15.14 -20.52 -8.54
N ASN A 944 -13.84 -20.41 -8.79
CA ASN A 944 -13.25 -21.00 -9.99
C ASN A 944 -13.36 -22.53 -9.96
N LEU A 945 -13.56 -23.14 -11.13
CA LEU A 945 -13.55 -24.60 -11.29
C LEU A 945 -12.11 -25.12 -11.40
N TYR A 946 -11.82 -26.20 -10.68
CA TYR A 946 -10.55 -26.90 -10.68
C TYR A 946 -10.77 -28.41 -10.83
N GLN A 947 -9.75 -29.12 -11.30
CA GLN A 947 -9.72 -30.58 -11.28
C GLN A 947 -9.79 -31.07 -9.83
N ALA A 948 -10.62 -32.09 -9.57
CA ALA A 948 -10.73 -32.69 -8.24
C ALA A 948 -9.54 -33.58 -7.84
N THR A 949 -8.60 -33.82 -8.75
CA THR A 949 -7.40 -34.64 -8.57
C THR A 949 -6.16 -33.75 -8.54
N GLY A 950 -5.33 -33.90 -7.52
CA GLY A 950 -4.10 -33.14 -7.32
C GLY A 950 -3.91 -32.75 -5.86
N GLU A 951 -2.66 -32.57 -5.44
CA GLU A 951 -2.35 -32.01 -4.12
C GLU A 951 -2.67 -30.51 -4.11
N VAL A 952 -2.26 -29.82 -5.19
CA VAL A 952 -2.72 -28.49 -5.59
C VAL A 952 -3.65 -28.64 -6.81
N PRO A 953 -4.93 -28.25 -6.74
CA PRO A 953 -5.87 -28.38 -7.87
C PRO A 953 -5.49 -27.52 -9.08
N GLU A 954 -5.49 -28.09 -10.29
CA GLU A 954 -5.29 -27.33 -11.53
C GLU A 954 -6.60 -26.67 -11.98
N ARG A 955 -6.56 -25.38 -12.35
CA ARG A 955 -7.76 -24.64 -12.81
C ARG A 955 -8.24 -25.18 -14.15
N LEU A 956 -9.51 -25.52 -14.23
CA LEU A 956 -10.15 -25.93 -15.48
C LEU A 956 -10.29 -24.72 -16.40
N LYS A 957 -9.70 -24.80 -17.60
CA LYS A 957 -9.73 -23.75 -18.64
C LYS A 957 -10.96 -23.86 -19.56
N GLN A 958 -11.79 -24.88 -19.36
CA GLN A 958 -12.95 -25.22 -20.17
C GLN A 958 -14.08 -25.66 -19.23
N ASP A 959 -15.32 -25.45 -19.66
CA ASP A 959 -16.49 -25.91 -18.92
C ASP A 959 -16.61 -27.44 -18.93
N VAL A 960 -17.23 -28.01 -17.91
CA VAL A 960 -17.39 -29.45 -17.77
C VAL A 960 -18.72 -29.90 -18.38
N LEU A 961 -18.65 -30.49 -19.58
CA LEU A 961 -19.81 -31.04 -20.28
C LEU A 961 -20.16 -32.45 -19.75
N LEU A 962 -21.38 -32.58 -19.23
CA LEU A 962 -22.04 -33.85 -18.88
C LEU A 962 -22.99 -34.21 -20.03
N ALA A 963 -22.48 -34.94 -21.03
CA ALA A 963 -23.12 -35.09 -22.33
C ALA A 963 -24.46 -35.85 -22.32
N SER A 964 -24.64 -36.78 -21.40
CA SER A 964 -25.79 -37.68 -21.30
C SER A 964 -26.47 -37.60 -19.92
N LYS A 965 -27.71 -38.09 -19.83
CA LYS A 965 -28.37 -38.32 -18.55
C LYS A 965 -27.55 -39.26 -17.68
N ASP A 966 -27.49 -38.97 -16.39
CA ASP A 966 -26.76 -39.72 -15.37
C ASP A 966 -25.22 -39.65 -15.47
N ASP A 967 -24.64 -38.92 -16.44
CA ASP A 967 -23.19 -38.60 -16.45
C ASP A 967 -22.80 -37.84 -15.17
N GLU A 968 -21.66 -38.22 -14.58
CA GLU A 968 -21.11 -37.59 -13.38
C GLU A 968 -19.74 -36.95 -13.66
N ALA A 969 -19.48 -35.79 -13.07
CA ALA A 969 -18.14 -35.19 -13.05
C ALA A 969 -17.81 -34.65 -11.66
N LYS A 970 -16.57 -34.90 -11.23
CA LYS A 970 -16.04 -34.41 -9.96
C LYS A 970 -15.13 -33.21 -10.19
N VAL A 971 -15.46 -32.10 -9.54
CA VAL A 971 -14.72 -30.84 -9.61
C VAL A 971 -14.33 -30.37 -8.21
N SER A 972 -13.45 -29.38 -8.15
CA SER A 972 -13.18 -28.63 -6.93
C SER A 972 -13.40 -27.15 -7.16
N TYR A 973 -13.92 -26.47 -6.15
CA TYR A 973 -13.95 -25.02 -6.06
C TYR A 973 -12.92 -24.57 -5.05
N LEU A 974 -12.07 -23.60 -5.44
CA LEU A 974 -11.22 -22.86 -4.51
C LEU A 974 -11.81 -21.47 -4.31
N PHE A 975 -11.98 -21.10 -3.04
CA PHE A 975 -12.47 -19.79 -2.63
C PHE A 975 -11.72 -19.30 -1.37
N THR A 976 -11.47 -18.01 -1.30
CA THR A 976 -10.73 -17.39 -0.19
C THR A 976 -11.71 -16.80 0.81
N LEU A 977 -11.64 -17.25 2.06
CA LEU A 977 -12.44 -16.68 3.15
C LEU A 977 -11.96 -15.27 3.49
N PRO A 978 -12.87 -14.29 3.67
CA PRO A 978 -12.52 -12.97 4.16
C PRO A 978 -11.85 -13.03 5.54
N LYS A 979 -10.94 -12.09 5.82
CA LYS A 979 -10.31 -11.96 7.13
C LYS A 979 -11.36 -11.84 8.23
N GLY A 980 -11.12 -12.51 9.36
CA GLY A 980 -11.99 -12.48 10.54
C GLY A 980 -13.24 -13.36 10.44
N MET A 981 -13.43 -14.13 9.36
CA MET A 981 -14.52 -15.11 9.29
C MET A 981 -14.34 -16.19 10.36
N ARG A 982 -15.44 -16.52 11.07
CA ARG A 982 -15.44 -17.57 12.10
C ARG A 982 -15.61 -18.96 11.51
N GLU A 983 -15.50 -19.98 12.36
CA GLU A 983 -15.91 -21.37 12.08
C GLU A 983 -17.20 -21.40 11.25
N LEU A 984 -17.17 -22.14 10.14
CA LEU A 984 -18.28 -22.16 9.19
C LEU A 984 -19.43 -22.98 9.73
N LYS A 985 -20.65 -22.45 9.64
CA LYS A 985 -21.87 -23.13 10.05
C LYS A 985 -22.48 -23.89 8.88
N THR A 986 -22.65 -23.22 7.73
CA THR A 986 -23.20 -23.82 6.52
C THR A 986 -22.51 -23.31 5.27
N LEU A 987 -22.41 -24.16 4.25
CA LEU A 987 -22.03 -23.77 2.90
C LEU A 987 -23.21 -24.00 1.96
N HIS A 988 -23.57 -22.99 1.19
CA HIS A 988 -24.66 -22.99 0.22
C HIS A 988 -24.08 -23.02 -1.19
N LEU A 989 -24.65 -23.85 -2.06
CA LEU A 989 -24.29 -23.95 -3.48
C LEU A 989 -25.53 -23.62 -4.30
N ARG A 990 -25.48 -22.59 -5.15
CA ARG A 990 -26.67 -21.99 -5.79
C ARG A 990 -26.56 -21.87 -7.30
N GLU A 991 -27.64 -22.19 -8.01
CA GLU A 991 -27.81 -21.97 -9.46
C GLU A 991 -29.15 -21.26 -9.70
N GLY A 992 -29.12 -19.92 -9.77
CA GLY A 992 -30.33 -19.10 -9.79
C GLY A 992 -31.08 -19.13 -8.45
N ASP A 993 -32.37 -19.46 -8.48
CA ASP A 993 -33.21 -19.61 -7.28
C ASP A 993 -33.11 -21.01 -6.62
N GLU A 994 -32.41 -21.96 -7.24
CA GLU A 994 -32.22 -23.32 -6.70
C GLU A 994 -30.96 -23.38 -5.84
N GLU A 995 -31.06 -24.01 -4.66
CA GLU A 995 -29.95 -24.11 -3.71
C GLU A 995 -29.77 -25.50 -3.10
N THR A 996 -28.53 -25.79 -2.71
CA THR A 996 -28.17 -27.00 -1.98
C THR A 996 -27.22 -26.65 -0.84
N ILE A 997 -27.66 -26.93 0.39
CA ILE A 997 -26.96 -26.59 1.63
C ILE A 997 -26.19 -27.80 2.17
N MET A 998 -24.98 -27.59 2.69
CA MET A 998 -24.27 -28.51 3.59
C MET A 998 -23.97 -27.86 4.93
N ASP A 999 -23.95 -28.71 5.97
CA ASP A 999 -23.32 -28.39 7.25
C ASP A 999 -21.81 -28.29 7.06
N ALA A 1000 -21.20 -27.22 7.57
CA ALA A 1000 -19.75 -26.98 7.51
C ALA A 1000 -19.10 -26.94 8.90
N SER A 1001 -19.86 -27.16 9.98
CA SER A 1001 -19.44 -27.01 11.38
C SER A 1001 -18.30 -27.93 11.82
N SER A 1002 -18.04 -29.02 11.10
CA SER A 1002 -16.88 -29.89 11.37
C SER A 1002 -15.56 -29.37 10.79
N VAL A 1003 -15.57 -28.28 10.02
CA VAL A 1003 -14.36 -27.72 9.39
C VAL A 1003 -13.68 -26.76 10.36
N GLN A 1004 -12.60 -27.21 10.96
CA GLN A 1004 -11.75 -26.39 11.83
C GLN A 1004 -11.00 -25.35 10.98
N LEU A 1005 -11.44 -24.10 11.07
CA LEU A 1005 -10.66 -22.96 10.61
C LEU A 1005 -9.56 -22.60 11.62
N PRO A 1006 -8.52 -21.84 11.22
CA PRO A 1006 -7.59 -21.23 12.16
C PRO A 1006 -8.36 -20.44 13.23
N LYS A 1007 -8.02 -20.61 14.52
CA LYS A 1007 -8.72 -19.94 15.62
C LYS A 1007 -8.66 -18.42 15.48
N THR A 1008 -9.78 -17.80 15.11
CA THR A 1008 -10.03 -16.38 15.34
C THR A 1008 -10.19 -16.13 16.84
N SER A 1009 -9.99 -14.89 17.30
CA SER A 1009 -10.30 -14.52 18.69
C SER A 1009 -11.76 -14.80 19.00
N GLU A 1010 -12.03 -15.44 20.15
CA GLU A 1010 -13.40 -15.71 20.61
C GLU A 1010 -14.23 -14.43 20.65
N ALA A 1011 -15.54 -14.57 20.42
CA ALA A 1011 -16.44 -13.43 20.55
C ALA A 1011 -16.39 -12.90 22.00
N PRO A 1012 -16.36 -11.56 22.20
CA PRO A 1012 -16.39 -11.00 23.52
C PRO A 1012 -17.69 -11.44 24.19
N ASN A 1013 -17.57 -12.13 25.33
CA ASN A 1013 -18.75 -12.60 26.05
C ASN A 1013 -19.71 -11.42 26.29
N LEU A 1014 -20.95 -11.56 25.81
CA LEU A 1014 -22.02 -10.58 25.98
C LEU A 1014 -22.47 -10.46 27.43
N ALA A 1015 -21.95 -11.29 28.34
CA ALA A 1015 -21.97 -11.02 29.77
C ALA A 1015 -21.50 -9.57 30.07
N GLY A 1016 -22.42 -8.78 30.64
CA GLY A 1016 -22.21 -7.36 30.92
C GLY A 1016 -22.62 -6.38 29.81
N ALA A 1017 -23.13 -6.86 28.67
CA ALA A 1017 -23.95 -6.03 27.80
C ALA A 1017 -25.32 -5.78 28.47
N VAL A 1018 -25.84 -4.56 28.37
CA VAL A 1018 -27.10 -4.16 29.03
C VAL A 1018 -28.09 -3.68 27.96
N GLY A 1019 -29.36 -4.06 28.10
CA GLY A 1019 -30.45 -3.61 27.24
C GLY A 1019 -30.68 -4.46 25.98
N GLY A 1020 -31.25 -5.66 26.18
CA GLY A 1020 -31.84 -6.43 25.08
C GLY A 1020 -33.30 -6.03 24.84
N GLY A 1021 -33.71 -5.92 23.56
CA GLY A 1021 -35.09 -5.61 23.16
C GLY A 1021 -35.83 -6.77 22.51
N ASP A 1022 -37.08 -6.52 22.12
CA ASP A 1022 -37.79 -7.36 21.14
C ASP A 1022 -37.28 -7.07 19.71
N TYR A 1023 -37.67 -7.91 18.75
CA TYR A 1023 -37.42 -7.67 17.33
C TYR A 1023 -38.28 -6.52 16.78
N ALA A 1024 -37.71 -5.75 15.85
CA ALA A 1024 -38.35 -4.67 15.13
C ALA A 1024 -38.11 -4.78 13.62
N GLU A 1025 -39.17 -4.71 12.83
CA GLU A 1025 -39.15 -4.81 11.37
C GLU A 1025 -38.49 -3.56 10.74
N LEU A 1026 -37.24 -3.69 10.27
CA LEU A 1026 -36.51 -2.65 9.53
C LEU A 1026 -36.46 -2.96 8.04
N GLY A 1027 -37.63 -2.89 7.39
CA GLY A 1027 -37.79 -3.06 5.94
C GLY A 1027 -37.62 -4.52 5.50
N ALA A 1028 -36.39 -4.96 5.31
CA ALA A 1028 -36.10 -6.35 4.90
C ALA A 1028 -35.59 -7.24 6.05
N PHE A 1029 -35.13 -6.65 7.16
CA PHE A 1029 -34.59 -7.36 8.32
C PHE A 1029 -35.47 -7.18 9.54
N ASP A 1030 -35.66 -8.25 10.30
CA ASP A 1030 -36.06 -8.15 11.70
C ASP A 1030 -34.82 -7.88 12.55
N ILE A 1031 -34.82 -6.79 13.31
CA ILE A 1031 -33.65 -6.32 14.06
C ILE A 1031 -33.92 -6.32 15.56
N ARG A 1032 -33.04 -6.96 16.32
CA ARG A 1032 -33.00 -6.90 17.78
C ARG A 1032 -31.71 -6.24 18.24
N LEU A 1033 -31.79 -5.24 19.12
CA LEU A 1033 -30.64 -4.82 19.93
C LEU A 1033 -30.38 -5.90 20.99
N ASP A 1034 -29.22 -6.55 20.93
CA ASP A 1034 -28.81 -7.54 21.94
C ASP A 1034 -28.20 -6.88 23.18
N GLY A 1035 -27.60 -5.70 23.00
CA GLY A 1035 -27.13 -4.84 24.08
C GLY A 1035 -26.04 -3.87 23.66
N VAL A 1036 -25.64 -3.04 24.61
CA VAL A 1036 -24.53 -2.08 24.47
C VAL A 1036 -23.42 -2.32 25.51
N LYS A 1037 -22.18 -1.99 25.13
CA LYS A 1037 -20.97 -2.16 25.96
C LYS A 1037 -19.95 -1.06 25.66
N ARG A 1038 -19.26 -0.51 26.66
CA ARG A 1038 -18.15 0.44 26.42
C ARG A 1038 -16.95 -0.27 25.79
N GLY A 1039 -16.30 0.41 24.85
CA GLY A 1039 -15.05 0.01 24.22
C GLY A 1039 -13.83 0.78 24.72
N ARG A 1040 -12.68 0.54 24.10
CA ARG A 1040 -11.47 1.38 24.29
C ARG A 1040 -11.65 2.73 23.59
N GLY A 1041 -10.89 3.73 24.02
CA GLY A 1041 -10.84 5.04 23.35
C GLY A 1041 -12.11 5.89 23.49
N ASN A 1042 -12.90 5.71 24.56
CA ASN A 1042 -14.23 6.30 24.72
C ASN A 1042 -15.17 5.96 23.55
N THR A 1043 -15.36 4.67 23.28
CA THR A 1043 -16.35 4.21 22.29
C THR A 1043 -17.51 3.49 22.97
N LEU A 1044 -18.67 3.48 22.31
CA LEU A 1044 -19.74 2.53 22.59
C LEU A 1044 -19.81 1.49 21.49
N HIS A 1045 -19.97 0.24 21.86
CA HIS A 1045 -20.30 -0.86 20.96
C HIS A 1045 -21.76 -1.24 21.15
N ALA A 1046 -22.54 -1.24 20.07
CA ALA A 1046 -23.89 -1.80 20.04
C ALA A 1046 -23.88 -3.10 19.23
N PHE A 1047 -24.55 -4.13 19.76
CA PHE A 1047 -24.62 -5.47 19.17
C PHE A 1047 -26.05 -5.75 18.70
N PHE A 1048 -26.19 -6.25 17.48
CA PHE A 1048 -27.48 -6.49 16.85
C PHE A 1048 -27.60 -7.86 16.23
N SER A 1049 -28.72 -8.50 16.48
CA SER A 1049 -29.18 -9.66 15.73
C SER A 1049 -30.08 -9.20 14.59
N LEU A 1050 -29.64 -9.49 13.37
CA LEU A 1050 -30.32 -9.21 12.11
C LEU A 1050 -30.87 -10.53 11.55
N LYS A 1051 -32.19 -10.70 11.60
CA LYS A 1051 -32.87 -11.90 11.12
C LYS A 1051 -33.49 -11.63 9.75
N ASN A 1052 -33.17 -12.47 8.78
CA ASN A 1052 -33.80 -12.43 7.47
C ASN A 1052 -35.03 -13.36 7.45
N GLU A 1053 -36.24 -12.81 7.62
CA GLU A 1053 -37.50 -13.57 7.47
C GLU A 1053 -37.92 -13.74 5.99
N GLY A 1054 -37.22 -13.07 5.07
CA GLY A 1054 -37.47 -13.14 3.63
C GLY A 1054 -37.11 -14.48 3.00
N ARG A 1055 -37.62 -14.71 1.79
CA ARG A 1055 -37.30 -15.90 0.97
C ARG A 1055 -36.03 -15.76 0.13
N LYS A 1056 -35.36 -14.61 0.19
CA LYS A 1056 -34.16 -14.30 -0.60
C LYS A 1056 -33.04 -13.88 0.33
N ALA A 1057 -31.81 -14.22 -0.03
CA ALA A 1057 -30.61 -13.73 0.64
C ALA A 1057 -30.58 -12.19 0.61
N LEU A 1058 -30.33 -11.57 1.76
CA LEU A 1058 -30.22 -10.12 1.87
C LEU A 1058 -28.75 -9.70 1.97
N GLN A 1059 -28.42 -8.56 1.38
CA GLN A 1059 -27.08 -7.99 1.45
C GLN A 1059 -27.04 -6.88 2.51
N LEU A 1060 -25.99 -6.89 3.32
CA LEU A 1060 -25.66 -5.85 4.27
C LEU A 1060 -24.33 -5.23 3.85
N THR A 1061 -24.38 -3.96 3.46
CA THR A 1061 -23.23 -3.15 3.05
C THR A 1061 -22.97 -2.04 4.08
N ALA A 1062 -21.78 -1.43 4.02
CA ALA A 1062 -21.51 -0.19 4.74
C ALA A 1062 -22.52 0.88 4.29
N GLY A 1063 -23.31 1.40 5.22
CA GLY A 1063 -24.38 2.37 4.96
C GLY A 1063 -25.81 1.82 4.83
N SER A 1064 -26.06 0.51 4.74
CA SER A 1064 -27.45 -0.02 4.66
C SER A 1064 -28.32 0.31 5.88
N MET A 1065 -27.68 0.61 7.01
CA MET A 1065 -28.33 1.06 8.23
C MET A 1065 -27.61 2.32 8.73
N HIS A 1066 -28.37 3.37 9.03
CA HIS A 1066 -27.90 4.51 9.79
C HIS A 1066 -28.27 4.32 11.25
N LEU A 1067 -27.27 4.41 12.14
CA LEU A 1067 -27.46 4.30 13.57
C LEU A 1067 -26.98 5.58 14.25
N ASP A 1068 -27.78 6.06 15.18
CA ASP A 1068 -27.66 7.37 15.83
C ASP A 1068 -27.86 7.20 17.34
N LEU A 1069 -26.80 7.36 18.15
CA LEU A 1069 -26.94 7.48 19.60
C LEU A 1069 -27.43 8.88 19.97
N VAL A 1070 -28.41 8.96 20.85
CA VAL A 1070 -28.93 10.23 21.38
C VAL A 1070 -28.76 10.24 22.89
N ASP A 1071 -28.06 11.24 23.41
CA ASP A 1071 -27.85 11.43 24.85
C ASP A 1071 -28.98 12.19 25.54
N ALA A 1072 -28.80 12.47 26.84
CA ALA A 1072 -29.81 13.12 27.67
C ALA A 1072 -30.09 14.58 27.25
N ASP A 1073 -29.15 15.24 26.58
CA ASP A 1073 -29.27 16.60 26.07
C ASP A 1073 -29.82 16.64 24.63
N GLY A 1074 -30.09 15.45 24.05
CA GLY A 1074 -30.58 15.30 22.67
C GLY A 1074 -29.47 15.35 21.61
N ILE A 1075 -28.20 15.38 22.01
CA ILE A 1075 -27.06 15.41 21.09
C ILE A 1075 -26.99 14.04 20.40
N THR A 1076 -26.92 14.07 19.07
CA THR A 1076 -26.90 12.86 18.25
C THR A 1076 -25.48 12.56 17.77
N THR A 1077 -25.02 11.32 17.97
CA THR A 1077 -23.74 10.82 17.47
C THR A 1077 -23.96 9.58 16.63
N SER A 1078 -23.65 9.65 15.34
CA SER A 1078 -23.80 8.52 14.40
C SER A 1078 -22.66 7.50 14.55
N ALA A 1079 -22.93 6.25 14.17
CA ALA A 1079 -21.90 5.21 14.13
C ALA A 1079 -20.79 5.51 13.10
N ILE A 1080 -19.58 5.03 13.37
CA ILE A 1080 -18.50 4.95 12.36
C ILE A 1080 -18.99 3.97 11.29
N GLY A 1081 -19.15 4.43 10.03
CA GLY A 1081 -20.03 3.84 9.02
C GLY A 1081 -19.74 2.40 8.52
N ASN A 1082 -18.79 1.70 9.12
CA ASN A 1082 -18.51 0.30 8.84
C ASN A 1082 -19.35 -0.62 9.74
N VAL A 1083 -19.74 -1.78 9.19
CA VAL A 1083 -20.28 -2.89 9.98
C VAL A 1083 -19.10 -3.73 10.47
N TYR A 1084 -19.11 -4.09 11.75
CA TYR A 1084 -18.08 -4.93 12.37
C TYR A 1084 -18.67 -6.27 12.75
N ARG A 1085 -17.81 -7.29 12.87
CA ARG A 1085 -18.22 -8.59 13.41
C ARG A 1085 -18.54 -8.44 14.90
N ALA A 1086 -19.54 -9.20 15.38
CA ALA A 1086 -19.81 -9.27 16.82
C ALA A 1086 -18.62 -9.89 17.57
N SER A 1087 -17.94 -10.85 16.93
CA SER A 1087 -16.68 -11.42 17.37
C SER A 1087 -15.47 -10.52 17.13
N GLY A 1088 -14.37 -10.77 17.86
CA GLY A 1088 -13.14 -9.98 17.77
C GLY A 1088 -12.61 -9.56 19.14
N THR A 1089 -11.36 -9.08 19.16
CA THR A 1089 -10.78 -8.48 20.37
C THR A 1089 -11.38 -7.09 20.65
N LEU A 1090 -10.73 -6.31 21.52
CA LEU A 1090 -11.14 -4.93 21.79
C LEU A 1090 -11.11 -4.08 20.51
N ASP A 1091 -10.17 -4.38 19.60
CA ASP A 1091 -10.10 -3.85 18.25
C ASP A 1091 -10.87 -4.81 17.30
N PRO A 1092 -12.03 -4.39 16.76
CA PRO A 1092 -12.89 -5.26 15.96
C PRO A 1092 -12.45 -5.39 14.50
N ASP A 1093 -12.57 -6.59 13.96
CA ASP A 1093 -12.47 -6.80 12.51
C ASP A 1093 -13.71 -6.19 11.82
N SER A 1094 -13.46 -5.24 10.91
CA SER A 1094 -14.49 -4.73 10.01
C SER A 1094 -14.89 -5.79 8.99
N ILE A 1095 -16.18 -5.83 8.64
CA ILE A 1095 -16.67 -6.70 7.57
C ILE A 1095 -16.23 -6.07 6.24
N SER A 1096 -15.11 -6.53 5.70
CA SER A 1096 -14.47 -5.98 4.49
C SER A 1096 -15.12 -6.44 3.17
N HIS A 1097 -16.30 -7.04 3.22
CA HIS A 1097 -17.02 -7.66 2.11
C HIS A 1097 -18.52 -7.37 2.26
N THR A 1098 -19.30 -7.55 1.19
CA THR A 1098 -20.76 -7.56 1.29
C THR A 1098 -21.19 -8.74 2.14
N ALA A 1099 -21.67 -8.49 3.36
CA ALA A 1099 -22.24 -9.52 4.21
C ALA A 1099 -23.56 -9.99 3.62
N ILE A 1100 -23.79 -11.30 3.64
CA ILE A 1100 -25.01 -11.93 3.15
C ILE A 1100 -25.70 -12.62 4.32
N ILE A 1101 -26.97 -12.30 4.54
CA ILE A 1101 -27.78 -12.91 5.59
C ILE A 1101 -28.80 -13.80 4.88
N GLU A 1102 -28.67 -15.10 5.08
CA GLU A 1102 -29.49 -16.09 4.36
C GLU A 1102 -30.91 -16.21 4.92
N PRO A 1103 -31.89 -16.67 4.11
CA PRO A 1103 -33.26 -16.90 4.56
C PRO A 1103 -33.33 -17.71 5.86
N ASN A 1104 -34.04 -17.19 6.85
CA ASN A 1104 -34.18 -17.76 8.20
C ASN A 1104 -32.88 -17.85 9.02
N ILE A 1105 -31.80 -17.16 8.61
CA ILE A 1105 -30.59 -16.99 9.42
C ILE A 1105 -30.67 -15.66 10.20
N GLU A 1106 -30.22 -15.74 11.45
CA GLU A 1106 -29.95 -14.62 12.34
C GLU A 1106 -28.44 -14.35 12.32
N ALA A 1107 -28.03 -13.14 11.93
CA ALA A 1107 -26.65 -12.69 11.88
C ALA A 1107 -26.37 -11.66 12.98
N ILE A 1108 -25.25 -11.80 13.70
CA ILE A 1108 -24.90 -10.91 14.81
C ILE A 1108 -23.79 -9.95 14.37
N VAL A 1109 -24.10 -8.65 14.39
CA VAL A 1109 -23.19 -7.57 13.96
C VAL A 1109 -22.92 -6.58 15.09
N ARG A 1110 -21.83 -5.81 14.95
CA ARG A 1110 -21.39 -4.78 15.90
C ARG A 1110 -21.25 -3.44 15.19
N TYR A 1111 -21.74 -2.38 15.83
CA TYR A 1111 -21.49 -0.98 15.45
C TYR A 1111 -20.69 -0.27 16.52
N ILE A 1112 -19.85 0.68 16.11
CA ILE A 1112 -18.99 1.47 16.98
C ILE A 1112 -19.40 2.92 16.89
N PHE A 1113 -19.58 3.56 18.04
CA PHE A 1113 -19.83 4.99 18.15
C PHE A 1113 -18.67 5.62 18.94
N PRO A 1114 -18.07 6.73 18.47
CA PRO A 1114 -17.27 7.56 19.35
C PRO A 1114 -18.19 8.19 20.41
N LEU A 1115 -17.75 8.23 21.66
CA LEU A 1115 -18.45 8.92 22.74
C LEU A 1115 -17.62 10.12 23.23
N PRO A 1116 -18.19 11.34 23.26
CA PRO A 1116 -17.66 12.39 24.12
C PRO A 1116 -17.55 11.90 25.57
N ARG A 1117 -16.49 12.26 26.29
CA ARG A 1117 -16.22 11.80 27.67
C ARG A 1117 -17.37 12.06 28.66
N THR A 1118 -18.21 13.05 28.37
CA THR A 1118 -19.36 13.48 29.18
C THR A 1118 -20.70 12.94 28.70
N SER A 1119 -20.76 12.30 27.53
CA SER A 1119 -22.04 11.83 26.95
C SER A 1119 -22.62 10.67 27.76
N SER A 1120 -23.93 10.73 27.99
CA SER A 1120 -24.72 9.70 28.66
C SER A 1120 -25.86 9.25 27.75
N PRO A 1121 -25.59 8.34 26.78
CA PRO A 1121 -26.57 7.88 25.80
C PRO A 1121 -27.86 7.38 26.47
N GLN A 1122 -29.01 7.91 26.05
CA GLN A 1122 -30.34 7.53 26.56
C GLN A 1122 -31.14 6.71 25.55
N SER A 1123 -30.88 6.89 24.26
CA SER A 1123 -31.51 6.07 23.22
C SER A 1123 -30.59 5.84 22.03
N LEU A 1124 -30.88 4.78 21.29
CA LEU A 1124 -30.21 4.41 20.06
C LEU A 1124 -31.27 4.32 18.97
N ARG A 1125 -31.16 5.18 17.95
CA ARG A 1125 -32.05 5.23 16.80
C ARG A 1125 -31.43 4.48 15.63
N ILE A 1126 -32.25 3.76 14.88
CA ILE A 1126 -31.85 3.02 13.69
C ILE A 1126 -32.86 3.28 12.58
N ARG A 1127 -32.36 3.49 11.36
CA ARG A 1127 -33.16 3.57 10.15
C ARG A 1127 -32.45 2.85 9.00
N GLY A 1128 -33.21 2.09 8.22
CA GLY A 1128 -32.76 1.57 6.93
C GLY A 1128 -32.90 2.64 5.84
N GLU A 1129 -32.39 2.35 4.65
CA GLU A 1129 -32.58 3.21 3.48
C GLU A 1129 -34.09 3.34 3.16
N GLY A 1130 -34.65 4.54 3.35
CA GLY A 1130 -36.10 4.80 3.21
C GLY A 1130 -37.00 4.23 4.31
N GLY A 1131 -36.44 3.60 5.34
CA GLY A 1131 -37.20 2.92 6.41
C GLY A 1131 -37.69 3.84 7.54
N ALA A 1132 -38.60 3.31 8.37
CA ALA A 1132 -39.01 3.96 9.62
C ALA A 1132 -37.83 4.07 10.60
N ILE A 1133 -37.90 5.05 11.52
CA ILE A 1133 -36.90 5.21 12.59
C ILE A 1133 -37.35 4.39 13.81
N HIS A 1134 -36.62 3.33 14.12
CA HIS A 1134 -36.80 2.55 15.34
C HIS A 1134 -35.90 3.10 16.44
N SER A 1135 -36.44 3.24 17.66
CA SER A 1135 -35.71 3.81 18.80
C SER A 1135 -35.68 2.80 19.94
N PHE A 1136 -34.47 2.43 20.35
CA PHE A 1136 -34.22 1.59 21.52
C PHE A 1136 -33.84 2.49 22.70
N SER A 1137 -34.57 2.39 23.81
CA SER A 1137 -34.16 3.03 25.07
C SER A 1137 -32.92 2.31 25.60
N LEU A 1138 -31.85 3.05 25.85
CA LEU A 1138 -30.63 2.49 26.43
C LEU A 1138 -30.71 2.55 27.96
N PRO A 1139 -30.39 1.47 28.67
CA PRO A 1139 -30.21 1.52 30.12
C PRO A 1139 -28.98 2.37 30.45
N THR A 1140 -28.92 2.93 31.66
CA THR A 1140 -27.74 3.68 32.14
C THR A 1140 -26.50 2.79 32.07
N ILE A 1141 -25.56 3.16 31.19
CA ILE A 1141 -24.35 2.38 30.90
C ILE A 1141 -23.26 2.78 31.90
N PRO A 1142 -22.82 1.86 32.78
CA PRO A 1142 -21.79 2.15 33.80
C PRO A 1142 -20.47 2.66 33.23
#